data_AF-A0A9D9WSQ6-F1
#
_entry.id   AF-A0A9D9WSQ6-F1
#
_cell.length_a   1.000
_cell.length_b   1.000
_cell.length_c   1.000
_cell.angle_alpha   90.00
_cell.angle_beta   90.00
_cell.angle_gamma   90.00
#
_symmetry.space_group_name_H-M   'P 1'
#
loop_
_entity.id
_entity.type
_entity.pdbx_description
1 polymer ?
#
loop_
_entity_poly.entity_id
_entity_poly.type
_entity_poly.pdbx_seq_one_letter_code
_entity_poly.pdbx_strand_id
1 'polypeptide(L)'
;MKADLSRATFDKARRYRSVRMQQGRVQLDADFNEQQDILNHRMEIETRDSLGPVAVPIDNPGFGLTPSGTDLTIAAGRLYVDGLLCENPSTTTVANQPDLPDTASPVLPASATTLPLPPVGVTAASINGVVVFNASNAVAPAEGTYLAYLEAWQRHLSPLDLPVDDTSMREVALGGPDTCTREKTVWQVKLLRAGELNAALTCLSNMAAWNTLTAAPDGRLAARAESSIPPKTPCQLPPEAGYRLLENHLYRVEIHDDASITGKARYKWSRDNGSLASRVVRWLGDPIADEFEVASIGRDDVLAITAGCWVEFYDDTHELLGQPGPLVPVIRTEGNVVTVDLSKLIGHALDKAMFPRNPRVRRWDGVAEIRPAAIASLNTGWEELAQDGIELKFAPGSYRIGDYWLIPARTATAAIEWPQESNKPAFLAPAGVLRAFAKLALLEFKAGTWVPISDCRPLFPSLTQLTQMHYVGGDGQSIKTNPPPNKPAFVTLPSPLQVGVANGQFPVARARILFTALNGRLANGTAAQIVETGLDGIASIVWSVASDPSQSVQHAKAELLIPGQDTPVTGRYLPVHFTAQLALASDVAYDPSNCTDLLNANAFTVQQAIDELCKRPQSGGCCTTVGLAGEYETLDLAIGTLLKDGFQDICICLLPGQHTLKDNLIFSGKKSTKIHIHGAGNASRLMLGKSDIRFQTFASLVFEDFVIVKGDTEPGFQFADSHEVRFSRVLMAGSSSVGNSLLRVTDTSRLVMENCNLLAFVRDSMEKLEKLSQTFPGLKAHGDFFSYLMGGNQDELKSTVDSLIALKPEERKKLAQEIESVLKGNGAAEFSPAEQRSLATLARVMVGNTKDGRAVRNTLLALDSAIRTTQPSFALALDGVREATLIDNRLRGRISIFGEASIFPDLDENQRKRLGGAIAQGEVSFDPFGSLILERNVFQGMRFSDSALKDAVGAFKGKLPVWEYLQVSNNRIESDQDHYPGSNCAFTGNRLNQDDHAGIVFSDQAKIIGNFSSAEFSLFVSGTDPEVFGNGNLRVRPL
;
A
#
# COMPACT_ATOMS: atom_id res chain seq x y z
N MET A 1 -2.14 49.57 35.18
CA MET A 1 -2.45 50.89 35.76
C MET A 1 -3.94 51.04 35.95
N LYS A 2 -4.32 52.04 36.74
CA LYS A 2 -5.67 52.36 37.17
C LYS A 2 -5.94 53.79 36.73
N ALA A 3 -6.69 53.96 35.65
CA ALA A 3 -7.15 55.29 35.23
C ALA A 3 -8.41 55.66 36.02
N ASP A 4 -8.64 56.96 36.17
CA ASP A 4 -9.90 57.47 36.69
C ASP A 4 -10.97 57.31 35.60
N LEU A 5 -11.89 56.36 35.80
CA LEU A 5 -12.88 55.90 34.81
C LEU A 5 -14.25 55.79 35.47
N SER A 6 -15.31 56.14 34.75
CA SER A 6 -16.69 56.06 35.27
C SER A 6 -17.20 54.61 35.39
N ARG A 7 -16.83 53.76 34.41
CA ARG A 7 -17.13 52.32 34.33
C ARG A 7 -16.44 51.69 33.11
N ALA A 8 -16.33 50.36 33.13
CA ALA A 8 -16.01 49.54 31.96
C ALA A 8 -17.26 48.76 31.54
N THR A 9 -17.72 48.95 30.30
CA THR A 9 -19.01 48.40 29.81
C THR A 9 -18.86 47.28 28.78
N PHE A 10 -17.64 47.03 28.28
CA PHE A 10 -17.40 45.98 27.30
C PHE A 10 -17.76 44.59 27.86
N ASP A 11 -18.68 43.92 27.19
CA ASP A 11 -19.10 42.56 27.51
C ASP A 11 -19.08 41.69 26.25
N LYS A 12 -18.07 40.81 26.18
CA LYS A 12 -17.88 39.86 25.08
C LYS A 12 -19.12 38.97 24.83
N ALA A 13 -19.93 38.67 25.85
CA ALA A 13 -21.10 37.82 25.71
C ALA A 13 -22.24 38.49 24.92
N ARG A 14 -22.31 39.83 24.93
CA ARG A 14 -23.32 40.61 24.20
C ARG A 14 -23.04 40.74 22.71
N ARG A 15 -21.80 40.50 22.27
CA ARG A 15 -21.38 40.50 20.86
C ARG A 15 -21.69 41.81 20.12
N TYR A 16 -21.54 42.94 20.80
CA TYR A 16 -21.66 44.25 20.16
C TYR A 16 -20.50 44.48 19.18
N ARG A 17 -20.82 45.10 18.04
CA ARG A 17 -19.85 45.36 16.95
C ARG A 17 -19.28 46.77 16.97
N SER A 18 -20.00 47.74 17.51
CA SER A 18 -19.60 49.14 17.55
C SER A 18 -20.54 49.93 18.45
N VAL A 19 -20.01 50.96 19.12
CA VAL A 19 -20.78 52.02 19.77
C VAL A 19 -21.17 53.08 18.74
N ARG A 20 -22.40 53.61 18.82
CA ARG A 20 -22.93 54.59 17.85
C ARG A 20 -23.36 55.87 18.55
N MET A 21 -22.73 56.98 18.18
CA MET A 21 -23.12 58.30 18.65
C MET A 21 -24.53 58.65 18.16
N GLN A 22 -25.34 59.20 19.05
CA GLN A 22 -26.66 59.73 18.72
C GLN A 22 -26.62 61.26 18.74
N GLN A 23 -27.30 61.87 17.78
CA GLN A 23 -27.40 63.33 17.71
C GLN A 23 -28.03 63.90 18.99
N GLY A 24 -27.36 64.87 19.61
CA GLY A 24 -27.85 65.58 20.78
C GLY A 24 -27.77 64.83 22.12
N ARG A 25 -27.06 63.69 22.18
CA ARG A 25 -26.80 62.97 23.44
C ARG A 25 -25.40 63.29 23.99
N VAL A 26 -25.27 63.23 25.32
CA VAL A 26 -23.99 63.39 26.03
C VAL A 26 -23.11 62.15 25.76
N GLN A 27 -21.83 62.37 25.50
CA GLN A 27 -20.84 61.31 25.34
C GLN A 27 -20.19 61.00 26.69
N LEU A 28 -20.03 59.71 27.00
CA LEU A 28 -19.32 59.24 28.19
C LEU A 28 -17.94 58.70 27.80
N ASP A 29 -17.01 58.72 28.76
CA ASP A 29 -15.71 58.06 28.65
C ASP A 29 -15.87 56.56 28.36
N ALA A 30 -16.84 55.93 29.03
CA ALA A 30 -17.18 54.52 28.84
C ALA A 30 -17.55 54.17 27.39
N ASP A 31 -18.21 55.08 26.65
CA ASP A 31 -18.61 54.84 25.26
C ASP A 31 -17.40 54.75 24.33
N PHE A 32 -16.38 55.60 24.57
CA PHE A 32 -15.13 55.60 23.81
C PHE A 32 -14.29 54.36 24.14
N ASN A 33 -14.16 54.05 25.42
CA ASN A 33 -13.38 52.91 25.89
C ASN A 33 -13.99 51.58 25.40
N GLU A 34 -15.32 51.41 25.50
CA GLU A 34 -16.00 50.22 24.99
C GLU A 34 -15.82 50.06 23.48
N GLN A 35 -15.84 51.15 22.70
CA GLN A 35 -15.58 51.08 21.27
C GLN A 35 -14.14 50.59 20.99
N GLN A 36 -13.15 51.03 21.77
CA GLN A 36 -11.77 50.58 21.61
C GLN A 36 -11.62 49.10 22.01
N ASP A 37 -12.22 48.69 23.13
CA ASP A 37 -12.20 47.29 23.60
C ASP A 37 -12.86 46.34 22.59
N ILE A 38 -13.99 46.73 21.99
CA ILE A 38 -14.65 45.96 20.92
C ILE A 38 -13.71 45.76 19.72
N LEU A 39 -12.98 46.81 19.31
CA LEU A 39 -12.06 46.73 18.18
C LEU A 39 -10.83 45.88 18.52
N ASN A 40 -10.23 46.08 19.69
CA ASN A 40 -9.09 45.32 20.17
C ASN A 40 -9.44 43.82 20.24
N HIS A 41 -10.55 43.49 20.91
CA HIS A 41 -11.03 42.11 21.00
C HIS A 41 -11.24 41.48 19.61
N ARG A 42 -11.86 42.22 18.68
CA ARG A 42 -12.03 41.73 17.31
C ARG A 42 -10.67 41.49 16.63
N MET A 43 -9.74 42.44 16.67
CA MET A 43 -8.45 42.33 15.99
C MET A 43 -7.57 41.23 16.58
N GLU A 44 -7.53 41.09 17.90
CA GLU A 44 -6.77 40.06 18.60
C GLU A 44 -7.32 38.66 18.29
N ILE A 45 -8.65 38.48 18.35
CA ILE A 45 -9.29 37.21 17.99
C ILE A 45 -9.13 36.90 16.50
N GLU A 46 -9.34 37.87 15.60
CA GLU A 46 -9.14 37.69 14.15
C GLU A 46 -7.70 37.27 13.84
N THR A 47 -6.72 37.87 14.52
CA THR A 47 -5.30 37.53 14.40
C THR A 47 -5.03 36.11 14.93
N ARG A 48 -5.52 35.79 16.13
CA ARG A 48 -5.37 34.47 16.75
C ARG A 48 -6.01 33.37 15.89
N ASP A 49 -7.22 33.58 15.39
CA ASP A 49 -7.95 32.58 14.59
C ASP A 49 -7.32 32.40 13.20
N SER A 50 -6.70 33.46 12.65
CA SER A 50 -6.05 33.41 11.33
C SER A 50 -4.63 32.83 11.37
N LEU A 51 -3.86 33.13 12.41
CA LEU A 51 -2.43 32.80 12.49
C LEU A 51 -2.10 31.74 13.54
N GLY A 52 -3.02 31.47 14.46
CA GLY A 52 -2.82 30.63 15.64
C GLY A 52 -2.44 31.41 16.91
N PRO A 53 -2.30 30.73 18.05
CA PRO A 53 -1.95 31.35 19.34
C PRO A 53 -0.57 32.00 19.36
N VAL A 54 0.37 31.53 18.54
CA VAL A 54 1.70 32.12 18.38
C VAL A 54 2.03 32.11 16.89
N ALA A 55 2.53 33.22 16.36
CA ALA A 55 2.90 33.31 14.95
C ALA A 55 4.04 34.32 14.73
N VAL A 56 5.04 33.94 13.94
CA VAL A 56 6.20 34.79 13.63
C VAL A 56 6.30 34.98 12.11
N PRO A 57 6.15 36.21 11.58
CA PRO A 57 6.24 36.46 10.14
C PRO A 57 7.64 36.15 9.61
N ILE A 58 7.76 35.29 8.59
CA ILE A 58 9.07 34.87 8.05
C ILE A 58 9.86 36.02 7.41
N ASP A 59 9.17 37.04 6.88
CA ASP A 59 9.81 38.21 6.25
C ASP A 59 10.37 39.20 7.28
N ASN A 60 9.97 39.07 8.56
CA ASN A 60 10.51 39.86 9.66
C ASN A 60 10.55 39.03 10.97
N PRO A 61 11.38 37.97 11.02
CA PRO A 61 11.27 36.90 12.01
C PRO A 61 11.90 37.29 13.35
N GLY A 62 11.12 37.95 14.21
CA GLY A 62 11.59 38.46 15.50
C GLY A 62 11.85 37.37 16.54
N PHE A 63 12.58 37.76 17.59
CA PHE A 63 12.77 36.96 18.82
C PHE A 63 13.52 35.63 18.65
N GLY A 64 14.29 35.49 17.56
CA GLY A 64 15.21 34.36 17.41
C GLY A 64 16.36 34.47 18.40
N LEU A 65 16.76 33.34 19.00
CA LEU A 65 17.80 33.30 20.01
C LEU A 65 19.07 32.68 19.46
N THR A 66 20.19 33.39 19.61
CA THR A 66 21.52 32.90 19.20
C THR A 66 22.54 33.14 20.32
N PRO A 67 23.44 32.18 20.60
CA PRO A 67 24.46 32.38 21.64
C PRO A 67 25.37 33.58 21.38
N SER A 68 25.65 34.35 22.43
CA SER A 68 26.57 35.49 22.41
C SER A 68 27.39 35.52 23.70
N GLY A 69 28.47 34.73 23.75
CA GLY A 69 29.28 34.56 24.96
C GLY A 69 28.49 33.92 26.11
N THR A 70 28.37 34.63 27.23
CA THR A 70 27.58 34.24 28.42
C THR A 70 26.10 34.62 28.33
N ASP A 71 25.69 35.25 27.22
CA ASP A 71 24.33 35.73 26.97
C ASP A 71 23.73 35.09 25.70
N LEU A 72 22.50 35.49 25.38
CA LEU A 72 21.74 35.10 24.21
C LEU A 72 21.27 36.38 23.51
N THR A 73 21.60 36.51 22.23
CA THR A 73 21.09 37.58 21.38
C THR A 73 19.64 37.30 20.97
N ILE A 74 18.78 38.30 21.12
CA ILE A 74 17.38 38.34 20.66
C ILE A 74 17.32 39.09 19.32
N ALA A 75 16.94 38.40 18.25
CA ALA A 75 16.81 38.99 16.92
C ALA A 75 15.71 40.06 16.85
N ALA A 76 15.94 41.11 16.05
CA ALA A 76 14.93 42.10 15.68
C ALA A 76 13.81 41.47 14.85
N GLY A 77 12.60 42.03 14.96
CA GLY A 77 11.45 41.68 14.13
C GLY A 77 10.15 41.61 14.91
N ARG A 78 9.20 40.81 14.42
CA ARG A 78 7.82 40.75 14.96
C ARG A 78 7.45 39.34 15.41
N LEU A 79 6.57 39.27 16.40
CA LEU A 79 5.92 38.06 16.87
C LEU A 79 4.50 38.41 17.34
N TYR A 80 3.53 37.56 17.00
CA TYR A 80 2.17 37.64 17.52
C TYR A 80 1.97 36.55 18.57
N VAL A 81 1.41 36.89 19.72
CA VAL A 81 1.10 35.96 20.82
C VAL A 81 -0.29 36.25 21.37
N ASP A 82 -1.18 35.25 21.29
CA ASP A 82 -2.61 35.35 21.59
C ASP A 82 -3.33 36.56 20.94
N GLY A 83 -2.84 36.99 19.77
CA GLY A 83 -3.34 38.16 19.03
C GLY A 83 -2.58 39.47 19.30
N LEU A 84 -1.75 39.53 20.34
CA LEU A 84 -0.93 40.71 20.67
C LEU A 84 0.31 40.79 19.77
N LEU A 85 0.51 41.96 19.14
CA LEU A 85 1.72 42.26 18.38
C LEU A 85 2.87 42.65 19.32
N CYS A 86 3.93 41.85 19.31
CA CYS A 86 5.22 42.15 19.94
C CYS A 86 6.23 42.57 18.86
N GLU A 87 6.83 43.75 19.02
CA GLU A 87 7.86 44.27 18.12
C GLU A 87 9.18 44.45 18.86
N ASN A 88 10.25 43.88 18.31
CA ASN A 88 11.62 44.14 18.72
C ASN A 88 12.32 44.95 17.60
N PRO A 89 12.49 46.27 17.74
CA PRO A 89 12.97 47.13 16.64
C PRO A 89 14.44 46.91 16.28
N SER A 90 15.25 46.42 17.21
CA SER A 90 16.69 46.21 17.02
C SER A 90 17.17 44.99 17.81
N THR A 91 18.23 44.36 17.33
CA THR A 91 18.84 43.24 18.04
C THR A 91 19.24 43.64 19.46
N THR A 92 18.90 42.83 20.45
CA THR A 92 19.25 43.03 21.87
C THR A 92 19.73 41.70 22.49
N THR A 93 19.91 41.63 23.81
CA THR A 93 20.29 40.42 24.54
C THR A 93 19.25 40.06 25.61
N VAL A 94 19.22 38.81 26.06
CA VAL A 94 18.29 38.37 27.10
C VAL A 94 18.54 39.10 28.42
N ALA A 95 19.79 39.41 28.76
CA ALA A 95 20.09 40.17 29.98
C ALA A 95 19.77 41.68 29.88
N ASN A 96 19.84 42.27 28.68
CA ASN A 96 19.72 43.73 28.47
C ASN A 96 18.55 44.15 27.56
N GLN A 97 17.47 43.36 27.56
CA GLN A 97 16.26 43.65 26.80
C GLN A 97 15.49 44.85 27.38
N PRO A 98 14.74 45.63 26.56
CA PRO A 98 14.26 46.96 26.93
C PRO A 98 13.28 47.01 28.11
N ASP A 99 12.44 46.00 28.27
CA ASP A 99 11.40 45.96 29.30
C ASP A 99 11.74 45.01 30.46
N LEU A 100 12.96 44.44 30.52
CA LEU A 100 13.46 43.73 31.69
C LEU A 100 14.20 44.72 32.59
N PRO A 101 13.84 44.86 33.88
CA PRO A 101 14.62 45.68 34.79
C PRO A 101 16.06 45.17 34.90
N ASP A 102 17.05 46.08 34.87
CA ASP A 102 18.48 45.76 35.04
C ASP A 102 18.81 45.17 36.43
N THR A 103 17.81 45.02 37.29
CA THR A 103 17.87 44.40 38.61
C THR A 103 17.01 43.13 38.63
N ALA A 104 16.90 42.40 37.53
CA ALA A 104 16.11 41.17 37.48
C ALA A 104 16.87 40.06 36.76
N SER A 105 16.82 38.84 37.32
CA SER A 105 17.34 37.66 36.65
C SER A 105 16.37 37.26 35.52
N PRO A 106 16.80 37.15 34.25
CA PRO A 106 15.92 36.64 33.19
C PRO A 106 15.62 35.13 33.34
N VAL A 107 16.28 34.46 34.28
CA VAL A 107 16.12 33.03 34.55
C VAL A 107 15.12 32.80 35.68
N LEU A 108 14.19 31.89 35.45
CA LEU A 108 13.26 31.35 36.45
C LEU A 108 13.68 29.94 36.88
N PRO A 109 13.83 29.69 38.20
CA PRO A 109 13.94 28.33 38.71
C PRO A 109 12.61 27.56 38.49
N ALA A 110 12.67 26.23 38.52
CA ALA A 110 11.58 25.34 38.09
C ALA A 110 10.22 25.51 38.82
N SER A 111 10.17 26.25 39.93
CA SER A 111 8.98 26.49 40.74
C SER A 111 8.63 27.96 40.95
N ALA A 112 9.38 28.90 40.36
CA ALA A 112 9.11 30.33 40.53
C ALA A 112 8.06 30.82 39.52
N THR A 113 7.23 31.76 39.97
CA THR A 113 6.24 32.47 39.15
C THR A 113 6.66 33.92 38.85
N THR A 114 7.66 34.44 39.56
CA THR A 114 8.20 35.80 39.39
C THR A 114 9.74 35.78 39.31
N LEU A 115 10.33 36.79 38.68
CA LEU A 115 11.79 36.86 38.52
C LEU A 115 12.48 37.20 39.86
N PRO A 116 13.60 36.54 40.20
CA PRO A 116 14.41 36.92 41.35
C PRO A 116 15.01 38.32 41.19
N LEU A 117 14.92 39.12 42.25
CA LEU A 117 15.64 40.38 42.41
C LEU A 117 17.05 40.14 42.99
N PRO A 118 18.03 41.01 42.73
CA PRO A 118 19.37 40.93 43.27
C PRO A 118 19.37 41.17 44.80
N PRO A 119 20.31 40.55 45.54
CA PRO A 119 20.61 40.94 46.91
C PRO A 119 21.09 42.39 47.02
N VAL A 120 20.96 42.96 48.22
CA VAL A 120 21.46 44.30 48.56
C VAL A 120 22.94 44.44 48.19
N GLY A 121 23.28 45.51 47.46
CA GLY A 121 24.66 45.83 47.07
C GLY A 121 25.09 45.33 45.69
N VAL A 122 24.30 44.48 45.02
CA VAL A 122 24.52 44.08 43.63
C VAL A 122 23.92 45.13 42.69
N THR A 123 24.69 45.59 41.70
CA THR A 123 24.28 46.67 40.79
C THR A 123 24.00 46.13 39.39
N ALA A 124 23.32 46.92 38.54
CA ALA A 124 23.13 46.58 37.12
C ALA A 124 24.46 46.28 36.40
N ALA A 125 25.54 46.99 36.74
CA ALA A 125 26.88 46.76 36.20
C ALA A 125 27.46 45.38 36.59
N SER A 126 26.89 44.71 37.60
CA SER A 126 27.27 43.36 38.02
C SER A 126 26.68 42.26 37.12
N ILE A 127 25.84 42.61 36.14
CA ILE A 127 25.18 41.68 35.21
C ILE A 127 25.93 41.66 33.88
N ASN A 128 26.80 40.68 33.68
CA ASN A 128 27.50 40.45 32.40
C ASN A 128 27.00 39.14 31.76
N GLY A 129 25.84 39.20 31.11
CA GLY A 129 25.15 38.08 30.47
C GLY A 129 24.01 37.49 31.31
N VAL A 130 23.55 36.29 30.95
CA VAL A 130 22.44 35.62 31.65
C VAL A 130 22.91 35.09 33.00
N VAL A 131 22.33 35.59 34.08
CA VAL A 131 22.68 35.23 35.46
C VAL A 131 21.46 34.83 36.28
N VAL A 132 21.71 34.08 37.35
CA VAL A 132 20.76 33.78 38.44
C VAL A 132 21.25 34.49 39.70
N PHE A 133 20.34 35.12 40.44
CA PHE A 133 20.65 35.69 41.74
C PHE A 133 20.44 34.66 42.86
N ASN A 134 21.46 34.45 43.68
CA ASN A 134 21.35 33.72 44.95
C ASN A 134 21.47 34.70 46.13
N ALA A 135 21.43 34.21 47.37
CA ALA A 135 21.42 35.04 48.58
C ALA A 135 22.64 35.98 48.74
N SER A 136 23.69 35.85 47.92
CA SER A 136 24.92 36.63 48.12
C SER A 136 25.50 37.28 46.86
N ASN A 137 25.28 36.78 45.64
CA ASN A 137 25.84 37.35 44.40
C ASN A 137 25.09 36.91 43.12
N ALA A 138 25.43 37.54 41.99
CA ALA A 138 25.09 37.05 40.65
C ALA A 138 25.96 35.84 40.28
N VAL A 139 25.35 34.74 39.86
CA VAL A 139 26.04 33.50 39.44
C VAL A 139 25.53 33.02 38.08
N ALA A 140 26.32 32.18 37.41
CA ALA A 140 25.86 31.52 36.20
C ALA A 140 24.66 30.58 36.50
N PRO A 141 23.75 30.38 35.53
CA PRO A 141 22.68 29.40 35.65
C PRO A 141 23.22 27.99 35.94
N ALA A 142 22.41 27.15 36.59
CA ALA A 142 22.77 25.74 36.77
C ALA A 142 22.83 25.05 35.39
N GLU A 143 23.68 24.03 35.25
CA GLU A 143 23.67 23.23 34.02
C GLU A 143 22.31 22.54 33.82
N GLY A 144 21.85 22.46 32.58
CA GLY A 144 20.57 21.84 32.24
C GLY A 144 19.96 22.33 30.95
N THR A 145 18.77 21.80 30.65
CA THR A 145 17.94 22.23 29.52
C THR A 145 16.95 23.31 29.98
N TYR A 146 16.89 24.40 29.22
CA TYR A 146 16.04 25.56 29.47
C TYR A 146 15.08 25.78 28.30
N LEU A 147 13.85 26.15 28.64
CA LEU A 147 12.88 26.71 27.70
C LEU A 147 12.99 28.22 27.73
N ALA A 148 13.45 28.81 26.63
CA ALA A 148 13.31 30.24 26.42
C ALA A 148 11.89 30.55 25.94
N TYR A 149 11.26 31.51 26.57
CA TYR A 149 9.89 31.90 26.25
C TYR A 149 9.73 33.42 26.31
N LEU A 150 8.74 33.92 25.57
CA LEU A 150 8.29 35.30 25.61
C LEU A 150 7.03 35.38 26.45
N GLU A 151 7.00 36.33 27.37
CA GLU A 151 5.83 36.76 28.11
C GLU A 151 5.46 38.16 27.64
N ALA A 152 4.23 38.36 27.19
CA ALA A 152 3.72 39.64 26.75
C ALA A 152 2.44 40.03 27.47
N TRP A 153 2.27 41.33 27.71
CA TRP A 153 1.08 41.89 28.34
C TRP A 153 0.92 43.36 28.00
N GLN A 154 -0.26 43.92 28.27
CA GLN A 154 -0.53 45.35 28.12
C GLN A 154 -0.18 46.09 29.42
N ARG A 155 0.82 46.96 29.37
CA ARG A 155 1.15 47.91 30.43
C ARG A 155 0.44 49.22 30.15
N HIS A 156 -0.46 49.59 31.04
CA HIS A 156 -1.15 50.88 31.01
C HIS A 156 -0.25 51.97 31.63
N LEU A 157 -0.13 53.12 30.96
CA LEU A 157 0.76 54.24 31.20
C LEU A 157 -0.03 55.55 31.41
N SER A 158 0.46 56.37 32.33
CA SER A 158 0.05 57.75 32.62
C SER A 158 1.28 58.65 32.57
N PRO A 159 1.12 59.98 32.70
CA PRO A 159 2.26 60.87 32.87
C PRO A 159 3.13 60.58 34.10
N LEU A 160 2.67 59.77 35.07
CA LEU A 160 3.47 59.36 36.22
C LEU A 160 4.48 58.24 35.90
N ASP A 161 4.27 57.49 34.82
CA ASP A 161 5.12 56.36 34.40
C ASP A 161 6.24 56.79 33.47
N LEU A 162 6.09 57.98 32.86
CA LEU A 162 7.14 58.59 32.07
C LEU A 162 8.26 59.14 32.98
N PRO A 163 9.48 59.32 32.45
CA PRO A 163 10.51 60.12 33.10
C PRO A 163 9.98 61.50 33.54
N VAL A 164 10.55 62.07 34.61
CA VAL A 164 10.05 63.30 35.25
C VAL A 164 10.05 64.51 34.30
N ASP A 165 10.97 64.51 33.34
CA ASP A 165 11.16 65.53 32.30
C ASP A 165 10.33 65.27 31.03
N ASP A 166 9.73 64.09 30.89
CA ASP A 166 8.89 63.75 29.74
C ASP A 166 7.44 64.18 29.98
N THR A 167 7.05 65.24 29.26
CA THR A 167 5.70 65.82 29.30
C THR A 167 4.84 65.44 28.09
N SER A 168 5.27 64.48 27.26
CA SER A 168 4.62 64.13 26.00
C SER A 168 3.17 63.63 26.12
N MET A 169 2.77 63.14 27.29
CA MET A 169 1.39 62.72 27.58
C MET A 169 0.50 63.80 28.22
N ARG A 170 1.03 65.01 28.44
CA ARG A 170 0.29 66.14 29.01
C ARG A 170 0.04 67.19 27.93
N GLU A 171 -1.16 67.79 27.94
CA GLU A 171 -1.47 68.85 26.97
C GLU A 171 -0.87 70.17 27.42
N VAL A 172 0.21 70.58 26.76
CA VAL A 172 0.96 71.79 27.08
C VAL A 172 0.09 73.05 26.91
N ALA A 173 -0.79 73.10 25.90
CA ALA A 173 -1.63 74.26 25.62
C ALA A 173 -2.71 74.49 26.70
N LEU A 174 -3.07 73.45 27.46
CA LEU A 174 -4.07 73.53 28.54
C LEU A 174 -3.43 73.66 29.93
N GLY A 175 -2.13 73.93 30.02
CA GLY A 175 -1.41 74.04 31.30
C GLY A 175 -0.99 72.71 31.90
N GLY A 176 -0.85 71.66 31.07
CA GLY A 176 -0.36 70.34 31.46
C GLY A 176 -1.36 69.32 32.05
N PRO A 177 -2.69 69.38 31.81
CA PRO A 177 -3.60 68.33 32.25
C PRO A 177 -3.35 67.00 31.53
N ASP A 178 -3.66 65.91 32.23
CA ASP A 178 -3.58 64.54 31.77
C ASP A 178 -4.94 64.07 31.21
N THR A 179 -5.19 64.39 29.94
CA THR A 179 -6.51 64.15 29.31
C THR A 179 -6.82 62.68 29.05
N CYS A 180 -5.79 61.84 28.92
CA CYS A 180 -5.93 60.43 28.59
C CYS A 180 -4.68 59.64 28.99
N THR A 181 -4.85 58.32 29.10
CA THR A 181 -3.78 57.37 29.39
C THR A 181 -3.45 56.54 28.14
N ARG A 182 -2.43 55.69 28.18
CA ARG A 182 -1.99 54.87 27.04
C ARG A 182 -1.82 53.41 27.46
N GLU A 183 -1.97 52.49 26.53
CA GLU A 183 -1.56 51.10 26.71
C GLU A 183 -0.36 50.80 25.82
N LYS A 184 0.67 50.19 26.41
CA LYS A 184 1.89 49.74 25.75
C LYS A 184 1.93 48.22 25.81
N THR A 185 2.08 47.54 24.68
CA THR A 185 2.46 46.12 24.69
C THR A 185 3.89 45.99 25.18
N VAL A 186 4.06 45.30 26.30
CA VAL A 186 5.35 44.95 26.90
C VAL A 186 5.64 43.50 26.62
N TRP A 187 6.91 43.17 26.40
CA TRP A 187 7.38 41.80 26.26
C TRP A 187 8.66 41.57 27.06
N GLN A 188 8.83 40.36 27.58
CA GLN A 188 10.06 39.91 28.21
C GLN A 188 10.38 38.48 27.75
N VAL A 189 11.61 38.25 27.31
CA VAL A 189 12.17 36.93 27.08
C VAL A 189 12.78 36.41 28.38
N LYS A 190 12.31 35.25 28.84
CA LYS A 190 12.73 34.61 30.08
C LYS A 190 13.16 33.17 29.82
N LEU A 191 13.98 32.62 30.71
CA LEU A 191 14.50 31.27 30.62
C LEU A 191 13.98 30.43 31.79
N LEU A 192 13.16 29.43 31.49
CA LEU A 192 12.62 28.49 32.47
C LEU A 192 13.43 27.20 32.45
N ARG A 193 13.98 26.76 33.59
CA ARG A 193 14.65 25.45 33.65
C ARG A 193 13.63 24.32 33.42
N ALA A 194 13.81 23.55 32.36
CA ALA A 194 12.86 22.54 31.90
C ALA A 194 13.32 21.10 32.19
N GLY A 195 14.62 20.86 32.38
CA GLY A 195 15.16 19.55 32.69
C GLY A 195 16.67 19.54 32.95
N GLU A 196 17.21 18.35 33.20
CA GLU A 196 18.64 18.10 33.28
C GLU A 196 19.31 18.17 31.89
N LEU A 197 20.65 18.20 31.86
CA LEU A 197 21.41 18.24 30.61
C LEU A 197 21.11 17.01 29.73
N ASN A 198 20.99 17.20 28.41
CA ASN A 198 20.56 16.19 27.42
C ASN A 198 19.16 15.62 27.68
N ALA A 199 18.29 16.36 28.37
CA ALA A 199 16.88 15.97 28.46
C ALA A 199 16.29 15.87 27.05
N ALA A 200 15.61 14.75 26.75
CA ALA A 200 14.97 14.49 25.46
C ALA A 200 13.68 15.32 25.28
N LEU A 201 13.79 16.65 25.41
CA LEU A 201 12.71 17.61 25.27
C LEU A 201 12.67 18.15 23.85
N THR A 202 11.44 18.36 23.37
CA THR A 202 11.13 19.04 22.11
C THR A 202 10.23 20.24 22.40
N CYS A 203 10.08 21.16 21.45
CA CYS A 203 9.18 22.30 21.60
C CYS A 203 7.71 21.88 21.88
N LEU A 204 7.34 20.66 21.45
CA LEU A 204 6.02 20.06 21.65
C LEU A 204 5.91 19.24 22.94
N SER A 205 7.02 19.03 23.66
CA SER A 205 7.01 18.26 24.92
C SER A 205 6.12 18.94 25.96
N ASN A 206 5.42 18.09 26.72
CA ASN A 206 4.63 18.50 27.87
C ASN A 206 5.56 18.77 29.07
N MET A 207 5.71 20.04 29.46
CA MET A 207 6.66 20.46 30.50
C MET A 207 5.88 20.94 31.74
N ALA A 208 6.04 20.26 32.87
CA ALA A 208 5.27 20.56 34.08
C ALA A 208 5.44 22.01 34.55
N ALA A 209 6.68 22.51 34.60
CA ALA A 209 6.97 23.89 34.99
C ALA A 209 6.32 24.92 34.04
N TRP A 210 6.30 24.63 32.74
CA TRP A 210 5.61 25.46 31.75
C TRP A 210 4.10 25.50 32.00
N ASN A 211 3.48 24.33 32.18
CA ASN A 211 2.03 24.25 32.40
C ASN A 211 1.60 24.96 33.69
N THR A 212 2.38 24.85 34.76
CA THR A 212 2.10 25.56 36.02
C THR A 212 2.21 27.06 35.84
N LEU A 213 3.24 27.54 35.13
CA LEU A 213 3.44 28.96 34.84
C LEU A 213 2.30 29.54 33.99
N THR A 214 1.91 28.84 32.92
CA THR A 214 0.93 29.34 31.93
C THR A 214 -0.51 28.91 32.19
N ALA A 215 -0.79 28.21 33.30
CA ALA A 215 -2.18 27.89 33.68
C ALA A 215 -3.02 29.18 33.72
N ALA A 216 -4.31 29.14 33.41
CA ALA A 216 -5.17 30.30 33.65
C ALA A 216 -5.57 30.34 35.14
N PRO A 217 -5.66 31.52 35.78
CA PRO A 217 -6.26 31.60 37.11
C PRO A 217 -7.74 31.24 37.02
N ASP A 218 -8.23 30.44 37.98
CA ASP A 218 -9.63 29.99 38.06
C ASP A 218 -10.39 30.62 39.24
N GLY A 219 -9.73 31.50 40.00
CA GLY A 219 -10.35 32.33 41.02
C GLY A 219 -11.46 33.21 40.43
N ARG A 220 -12.62 33.22 41.10
CA ARG A 220 -13.78 34.02 40.70
C ARG A 220 -14.30 34.85 41.87
N LEU A 221 -14.89 36.00 41.56
CA LEU A 221 -15.54 36.88 42.53
C LEU A 221 -17.00 37.06 42.14
N ALA A 222 -17.89 37.12 43.12
CA ALA A 222 -19.22 37.69 42.97
C ALA A 222 -19.35 38.91 43.88
N ALA A 223 -20.07 39.94 43.41
CA ALA A 223 -20.36 41.13 44.19
C ALA A 223 -21.88 41.38 44.22
N ARG A 224 -22.40 41.90 45.32
CA ARG A 224 -23.80 42.31 45.45
C ARG A 224 -23.96 43.53 46.33
N ALA A 225 -25.08 44.22 46.16
CA ALA A 225 -25.53 45.29 47.05
C ALA A 225 -26.97 44.97 47.45
N GLU A 226 -27.13 44.28 48.59
CA GLU A 226 -28.43 43.88 49.14
C GLU A 226 -28.69 44.57 50.48
N SER A 227 -29.94 44.95 50.73
CA SER A 227 -30.39 45.57 52.00
C SER A 227 -30.39 44.61 53.20
N SER A 228 -29.87 43.39 53.09
CA SER A 228 -30.15 42.30 54.03
C SER A 228 -29.06 42.10 55.08
N ILE A 229 -29.06 42.93 56.12
CA ILE A 229 -28.69 42.45 57.45
C ILE A 229 -29.96 42.49 58.30
N PRO A 230 -30.56 41.36 58.71
CA PRO A 230 -31.54 41.39 59.79
C PRO A 230 -30.84 42.00 61.00
N PRO A 231 -31.38 43.08 61.58
CA PRO A 231 -30.70 43.86 62.59
C PRO A 231 -30.31 42.97 63.79
N LYS A 232 -29.08 43.12 64.29
CA LYS A 232 -28.59 42.34 65.46
C LYS A 232 -29.44 42.58 66.72
N THR A 233 -30.27 43.63 66.72
CA THR A 233 -31.20 44.00 67.79
C THR A 233 -32.54 44.50 67.22
N PRO A 234 -33.69 44.20 67.84
CA PRO A 234 -35.03 44.55 67.32
C PRO A 234 -35.31 46.04 67.07
N CYS A 235 -34.45 46.95 67.54
CA CYS A 235 -34.63 48.41 67.43
C CYS A 235 -33.78 49.06 66.32
N GLN A 236 -32.96 48.29 65.60
CA GLN A 236 -32.26 48.79 64.41
C GLN A 236 -33.15 48.59 63.19
N LEU A 237 -33.51 49.67 62.48
CA LEU A 237 -34.14 49.55 61.17
C LEU A 237 -33.10 48.94 60.20
N PRO A 238 -33.45 47.89 59.43
CA PRO A 238 -32.57 47.41 58.38
C PRO A 238 -32.36 48.55 57.37
N PRO A 239 -31.14 48.72 56.82
CA PRO A 239 -30.90 49.72 55.79
C PRO A 239 -31.89 49.53 54.63
N GLU A 240 -32.62 50.57 54.22
CA GLU A 240 -33.59 50.47 53.12
C GLU A 240 -32.90 50.33 51.75
N ALA A 241 -31.65 50.80 51.65
CA ALA A 241 -30.81 50.81 50.46
C ALA A 241 -29.67 49.77 50.53
N GLY A 242 -29.32 49.19 49.38
CA GLY A 242 -28.14 48.33 49.23
C GLY A 242 -26.86 49.14 49.39
N TYR A 243 -26.40 49.75 48.30
CA TYR A 243 -25.25 50.67 48.32
C TYR A 243 -25.57 51.96 49.09
N ARG A 244 -24.66 52.40 49.98
CA ARG A 244 -24.97 53.40 51.02
C ARG A 244 -24.28 54.77 50.87
N LEU A 245 -23.32 54.92 49.95
CA LEU A 245 -22.63 56.19 49.75
C LEU A 245 -23.39 57.12 48.79
N LEU A 246 -23.12 58.43 48.90
CA LEU A 246 -23.80 59.48 48.14
C LEU A 246 -23.18 59.70 46.76
N GLU A 247 -21.97 59.21 46.54
CA GLU A 247 -21.21 59.33 45.30
C GLU A 247 -21.29 58.07 44.45
N ASN A 248 -21.17 58.24 43.13
CA ASN A 248 -20.94 57.12 42.22
C ASN A 248 -19.44 56.77 42.27
N HIS A 249 -19.13 55.48 42.39
CA HIS A 249 -17.75 54.99 42.49
C HIS A 249 -17.51 53.85 41.49
N LEU A 250 -16.25 53.65 41.12
CA LEU A 250 -15.78 52.48 40.38
C LEU A 250 -14.85 51.69 41.29
N TYR A 251 -15.41 50.78 42.07
CA TYR A 251 -14.61 49.99 43.00
C TYR A 251 -13.67 49.07 42.23
N ARG A 252 -12.41 49.01 42.65
CA ARG A 252 -11.46 47.99 42.22
C ARG A 252 -11.12 47.11 43.40
N VAL A 253 -11.33 45.81 43.24
CA VAL A 253 -10.86 44.78 44.18
C VAL A 253 -9.70 44.07 43.50
N GLU A 254 -8.50 44.14 44.08
CA GLU A 254 -7.26 43.60 43.49
C GLU A 254 -6.56 42.65 44.46
N ILE A 255 -6.08 41.52 43.95
CA ILE A 255 -5.27 40.57 44.71
C ILE A 255 -3.88 41.17 44.94
N HIS A 256 -3.52 41.36 46.20
CA HIS A 256 -2.23 41.92 46.60
C HIS A 256 -1.17 40.83 46.79
N ASP A 257 -1.55 39.74 47.46
CA ASP A 257 -0.68 38.59 47.75
C ASP A 257 -1.52 37.32 47.55
N ASP A 258 -0.99 36.34 46.82
CA ASP A 258 -1.60 35.02 46.61
C ASP A 258 -1.16 34.00 47.69
N ALA A 259 -0.59 34.49 48.79
CA ALA A 259 0.11 33.78 49.86
C ALA A 259 1.57 33.44 49.57
N SER A 260 2.09 33.75 48.38
CA SER A 260 3.51 33.52 48.04
C SER A 260 4.46 34.42 48.83
N ILE A 261 4.02 35.60 49.28
CA ILE A 261 4.90 36.60 49.92
C ILE A 261 4.83 36.49 51.44
N THR A 262 3.63 36.50 52.00
CA THR A 262 3.42 36.58 53.46
C THR A 262 2.78 35.33 54.06
N GLY A 263 2.55 34.29 53.26
CA GLY A 263 1.86 33.06 53.68
C GLY A 263 0.35 33.19 53.86
N LYS A 264 -0.24 34.37 53.58
CA LYS A 264 -1.69 34.56 53.57
C LYS A 264 -2.13 35.30 52.31
N ALA A 265 -3.18 34.80 51.67
CA ALA A 265 -3.73 35.47 50.50
C ALA A 265 -4.52 36.71 50.92
N ARG A 266 -4.29 37.85 50.27
CA ARG A 266 -4.94 39.14 50.57
C ARG A 266 -5.41 39.84 49.32
N TYR A 267 -6.50 40.58 49.47
CA TYR A 267 -6.97 41.56 48.50
C TYR A 267 -6.93 42.96 49.09
N LYS A 268 -6.75 43.96 48.23
CA LYS A 268 -6.84 45.38 48.54
C LYS A 268 -7.94 45.98 47.66
N TRP A 269 -8.53 47.08 48.11
CA TRP A 269 -9.58 47.73 47.34
C TRP A 269 -9.46 49.25 47.33
N SER A 270 -10.02 49.85 46.29
CA SER A 270 -10.19 51.29 46.18
C SER A 270 -11.56 51.62 45.60
N ARG A 271 -12.18 52.71 46.04
CA ARG A 271 -13.43 53.26 45.51
C ARG A 271 -13.27 53.96 44.15
N ASP A 272 -12.06 54.38 43.83
CA ASP A 272 -11.76 55.23 42.67
C ASP A 272 -10.88 54.48 41.65
N ASN A 273 -11.16 53.19 41.44
CA ASN A 273 -10.37 52.25 40.63
C ASN A 273 -8.91 52.12 41.09
N GLY A 274 -8.51 52.72 42.21
CA GLY A 274 -7.12 52.90 42.63
C GLY A 274 -6.37 53.87 41.73
N SER A 275 -7.04 54.86 41.13
CA SER A 275 -6.45 55.83 40.20
C SER A 275 -5.48 56.83 40.87
N LEU A 276 -5.65 57.04 42.17
CA LEU A 276 -4.89 58.00 42.97
C LEU A 276 -3.45 57.50 43.23
N ALA A 277 -2.49 58.07 42.50
CA ALA A 277 -1.08 57.79 42.66
C ALA A 277 -0.24 59.08 42.60
N SER A 278 0.93 59.05 43.24
CA SER A 278 1.85 60.18 43.33
C SER A 278 3.31 59.72 43.28
N ARG A 279 4.21 60.58 42.81
CA ARG A 279 5.65 60.31 42.85
C ARG A 279 6.18 60.54 44.26
N VAL A 280 7.09 59.66 44.70
CA VAL A 280 7.86 59.88 45.93
C VAL A 280 9.04 60.80 45.60
N VAL A 281 9.04 61.99 46.19
CA VAL A 281 10.07 63.02 45.98
C VAL A 281 11.24 62.79 46.93
N ARG A 282 10.96 62.48 48.20
CA ARG A 282 12.00 62.31 49.21
C ARG A 282 11.62 61.26 50.25
N TRP A 283 12.59 60.43 50.63
CA TRP A 283 12.50 59.46 51.71
C TRP A 283 13.09 60.11 52.97
N LEU A 284 12.31 60.22 54.04
CA LEU A 284 12.70 60.84 55.31
C LEU A 284 12.90 59.73 56.35
N GLY A 285 14.10 59.64 56.92
CA GLY A 285 14.46 58.53 57.84
C GLY A 285 15.25 57.37 57.21
N ASP A 286 16.02 57.62 56.14
CA ASP A 286 16.95 56.65 55.50
C ASP A 286 17.88 55.94 56.53
N PRO A 287 18.03 54.59 56.53
CA PRO A 287 17.70 53.64 55.46
C PRO A 287 16.30 53.00 55.50
N ILE A 288 15.56 53.10 56.60
CA ILE A 288 14.17 52.59 56.69
C ILE A 288 13.27 53.78 57.02
N ALA A 289 12.71 54.39 55.99
CA ALA A 289 11.89 55.59 56.12
C ALA A 289 10.48 55.26 56.64
N ASP A 290 10.01 56.02 57.62
CA ASP A 290 8.62 56.05 58.08
C ASP A 290 7.88 57.34 57.65
N GLU A 291 8.60 58.30 57.05
CA GLU A 291 8.07 59.55 56.51
C GLU A 291 8.48 59.77 55.04
N PHE A 292 7.54 60.24 54.22
CA PHE A 292 7.72 60.34 52.77
C PHE A 292 7.17 61.64 52.22
N GLU A 293 7.99 62.40 51.51
CA GLU A 293 7.54 63.57 50.75
C GLU A 293 7.06 63.12 49.37
N VAL A 294 5.80 63.38 49.03
CA VAL A 294 5.19 63.04 47.75
C VAL A 294 4.96 64.29 46.89
N ALA A 295 4.88 64.14 45.57
CA ALA A 295 4.68 65.29 44.68
C ALA A 295 3.34 66.00 44.90
N SER A 296 2.32 65.21 45.28
CA SER A 296 0.99 65.68 45.64
C SER A 296 0.31 64.60 46.49
N ILE A 297 -0.43 64.99 47.52
CA ILE A 297 -1.28 64.06 48.27
C ILE A 297 -2.63 63.81 47.59
N GLY A 298 -3.05 64.63 46.63
CA GLY A 298 -4.36 64.54 45.97
C GLY A 298 -4.77 65.87 45.34
N ARG A 299 -5.88 65.87 44.58
CA ARG A 299 -6.43 67.07 43.93
C ARG A 299 -7.32 67.90 44.87
N ASP A 300 -8.00 67.22 45.78
CA ASP A 300 -8.92 67.77 46.76
C ASP A 300 -8.94 66.88 48.03
N ASP A 301 -9.67 67.32 49.06
CA ASP A 301 -9.73 66.63 50.35
C ASP A 301 -10.38 65.23 50.30
N VAL A 302 -11.19 64.94 49.26
CA VAL A 302 -11.86 63.64 49.08
C VAL A 302 -10.92 62.64 48.39
N LEU A 303 -10.19 63.12 47.39
CA LEU A 303 -9.23 62.36 46.57
C LEU A 303 -7.78 62.48 47.10
N ALA A 304 -7.62 62.80 48.39
CA ALA A 304 -6.33 62.90 49.06
C ALA A 304 -5.88 61.57 49.70
N ILE A 305 -4.57 61.40 49.83
CA ILE A 305 -3.93 60.48 50.76
C ILE A 305 -4.16 61.05 52.16
N THR A 306 -4.97 60.37 52.95
CA THR A 306 -5.38 60.81 54.29
C THR A 306 -5.07 59.73 55.33
N ALA A 307 -5.06 60.14 56.60
CA ALA A 307 -4.94 59.24 57.73
C ALA A 307 -6.03 58.14 57.67
N GLY A 308 -5.63 56.90 57.93
CA GLY A 308 -6.52 55.73 57.90
C GLY A 308 -6.61 55.02 56.54
N CYS A 309 -6.18 55.66 55.44
CA CYS A 309 -6.00 54.98 54.16
C CYS A 309 -4.74 54.09 54.17
N TRP A 310 -4.64 53.22 53.17
CA TRP A 310 -3.44 52.44 52.88
C TRP A 310 -2.70 53.01 51.69
N VAL A 311 -1.38 52.86 51.68
CA VAL A 311 -0.52 53.25 50.58
C VAL A 311 0.36 52.09 50.14
N GLU A 312 0.40 51.83 48.83
CA GLU A 312 1.31 50.87 48.21
C GLU A 312 2.48 51.61 47.58
N PHE A 313 3.69 51.29 48.00
CA PHE A 313 4.92 51.81 47.40
C PHE A 313 5.36 50.88 46.28
N TYR A 314 5.63 51.42 45.10
CA TYR A 314 6.04 50.63 43.95
C TYR A 314 6.89 51.48 43.00
N ASP A 315 7.59 50.84 42.09
CA ASP A 315 8.42 51.48 41.07
C ASP A 315 8.26 50.73 39.73
N ASP A 316 9.00 51.12 38.70
CA ASP A 316 8.93 50.43 37.40
C ASP A 316 9.34 48.95 37.49
N THR A 317 10.23 48.59 38.42
CA THR A 317 10.69 47.21 38.65
C THR A 317 9.55 46.32 39.12
N HIS A 318 8.80 46.77 40.13
CA HIS A 318 7.64 46.03 40.65
C HIS A 318 6.59 45.78 39.56
N GLU A 319 6.28 46.82 38.77
CA GLU A 319 5.30 46.72 37.68
C GLU A 319 5.74 45.74 36.58
N LEU A 320 7.00 45.86 36.11
CA LEU A 320 7.52 45.03 35.02
C LEU A 320 7.72 43.57 35.42
N LEU A 321 7.91 43.28 36.71
CA LEU A 321 8.02 41.91 37.23
C LEU A 321 6.68 41.32 37.68
N GLY A 322 5.62 42.14 37.78
CA GLY A 322 4.35 41.73 38.36
C GLY A 322 4.43 41.43 39.85
N GLN A 323 5.40 42.04 40.56
CA GLN A 323 5.53 41.93 42.00
C GLN A 323 4.69 43.01 42.68
N PRO A 324 4.02 42.71 43.80
CA PRO A 324 3.27 43.71 44.53
C PRO A 324 4.24 44.56 45.36
N GLY A 325 3.93 45.85 45.45
CA GLY A 325 4.69 46.78 46.28
C GLY A 325 4.32 46.67 47.76
N PRO A 326 5.20 47.01 48.71
CA PRO A 326 4.86 47.00 50.13
C PRO A 326 3.69 47.93 50.44
N LEU A 327 2.75 47.43 51.24
CA LEU A 327 1.51 48.08 51.60
C LEU A 327 1.55 48.47 53.09
N VAL A 328 1.27 49.73 53.40
CA VAL A 328 1.36 50.25 54.77
C VAL A 328 0.24 51.27 55.04
N PRO A 329 -0.33 51.33 56.26
CA PRO A 329 -1.36 52.32 56.57
C PRO A 329 -0.76 53.70 56.88
N VAL A 330 -1.48 54.75 56.51
CA VAL A 330 -1.11 56.15 56.75
C VAL A 330 -1.60 56.59 58.13
N ILE A 331 -0.69 57.14 58.94
CA ILE A 331 -0.99 57.67 60.28
C ILE A 331 -1.48 59.11 60.18
N ARG A 332 -0.75 59.94 59.43
CA ARG A 332 -1.03 61.38 59.26
C ARG A 332 -0.40 61.90 57.98
N THR A 333 -0.90 63.05 57.53
CA THR A 333 -0.33 63.82 56.43
C THR A 333 -0.15 65.28 56.86
N GLU A 334 1.00 65.87 56.52
CA GLU A 334 1.34 67.27 56.80
C GLU A 334 1.91 67.92 55.54
N GLY A 335 1.08 68.75 54.90
CA GLY A 335 1.38 69.22 53.55
C GLY A 335 1.53 68.04 52.59
N ASN A 336 2.71 67.92 51.97
CA ASN A 336 3.05 66.82 51.07
C ASN A 336 3.83 65.67 51.75
N VAL A 337 3.96 65.70 53.08
CA VAL A 337 4.64 64.63 53.84
C VAL A 337 3.61 63.63 54.36
N VAL A 338 3.86 62.34 54.11
CA VAL A 338 3.03 61.20 54.52
C VAL A 338 3.80 60.38 55.55
N THR A 339 3.25 60.22 56.76
CA THR A 339 3.81 59.34 57.81
C THR A 339 3.05 58.02 57.83
N VAL A 340 3.77 56.90 57.88
CA VAL A 340 3.19 55.54 57.78
C VAL A 340 3.45 54.68 59.02
N ASP A 341 2.60 53.69 59.27
CA ASP A 341 2.72 52.74 60.40
C ASP A 341 3.45 51.45 59.99
N LEU A 342 4.79 51.45 60.13
CA LEU A 342 5.63 50.31 59.78
C LEU A 342 5.29 49.03 60.56
N SER A 343 4.62 49.11 61.71
CA SER A 343 4.22 47.92 62.49
C SER A 343 3.17 47.06 61.78
N LYS A 344 2.46 47.64 60.81
CA LYS A 344 1.43 47.00 59.98
C LYS A 344 1.86 46.84 58.52
N LEU A 345 3.15 46.97 58.24
CA LEU A 345 3.71 46.79 56.90
C LEU A 345 3.42 45.37 56.39
N ILE A 346 2.92 45.28 55.15
CA ILE A 346 2.70 44.03 54.42
C ILE A 346 3.66 44.04 53.22
N GLY A 347 4.49 43.02 53.09
CA GLY A 347 5.51 42.91 52.04
C GLY A 347 6.92 43.13 52.57
N HIS A 348 7.84 43.55 51.69
CA HIS A 348 9.24 43.79 52.06
C HIS A 348 9.44 45.16 52.71
N ALA A 349 10.64 45.39 53.27
CA ALA A 349 10.99 46.64 53.91
C ALA A 349 10.92 47.84 52.95
N LEU A 350 10.53 49.01 53.47
CA LEU A 350 10.58 50.29 52.78
C LEU A 350 12.01 50.85 52.77
N ASP A 351 12.89 50.18 52.04
CA ASP A 351 14.27 50.61 51.77
C ASP A 351 14.35 51.27 50.39
N LYS A 352 14.89 52.48 50.33
CA LYS A 352 15.08 53.25 49.09
C LYS A 352 15.85 52.48 48.01
N ALA A 353 16.80 51.62 48.40
CA ALA A 353 17.58 50.81 47.48
C ALA A 353 16.72 49.80 46.68
N MET A 354 15.53 49.44 47.19
CA MET A 354 14.58 48.54 46.52
C MET A 354 13.68 49.25 45.50
N PHE A 355 13.80 50.58 45.34
CA PHE A 355 13.00 51.36 44.38
C PHE A 355 13.91 52.18 43.44
N PRO A 356 14.75 51.51 42.62
CA PRO A 356 15.76 52.18 41.80
C PRO A 356 15.18 53.03 40.66
N ARG A 357 13.92 52.81 40.22
CA ARG A 357 13.36 53.46 39.03
C ARG A 357 11.95 54.02 39.24
N ASN A 358 11.84 55.34 39.30
CA ASN A 358 10.55 56.07 39.38
C ASN A 358 9.65 55.62 40.57
N PRO A 359 10.11 55.82 41.82
CA PRO A 359 9.38 55.44 43.02
C PRO A 359 8.07 56.22 43.14
N ARG A 360 6.99 55.49 43.38
CA ARG A 360 5.62 56.00 43.41
C ARG A 360 4.85 55.38 44.57
N VAL A 361 3.77 56.05 44.93
CA VAL A 361 2.84 55.61 45.94
C VAL A 361 1.42 55.64 45.39
N ARG A 362 0.62 54.62 45.69
CA ARG A 362 -0.79 54.53 45.30
C ARG A 362 -1.68 54.38 46.52
N ARG A 363 -2.75 55.17 46.58
CA ARG A 363 -3.76 55.09 47.65
C ARG A 363 -4.68 53.89 47.46
N TRP A 364 -5.00 53.25 48.57
CA TRP A 364 -5.99 52.21 48.72
C TRP A 364 -6.87 52.50 49.94
N ASP A 365 -8.14 52.11 49.87
CA ASP A 365 -9.09 52.32 50.96
C ASP A 365 -8.99 51.22 52.03
N GLY A 366 -8.46 50.05 51.68
CA GLY A 366 -8.18 49.01 52.66
C GLY A 366 -7.59 47.73 52.08
N VAL A 367 -7.31 46.79 52.99
CA VAL A 367 -6.76 45.46 52.72
C VAL A 367 -7.40 44.43 53.65
N ALA A 368 -7.66 43.23 53.13
CA ALA A 368 -8.25 42.12 53.88
C ALA A 368 -7.73 40.77 53.38
N GLU A 369 -7.86 39.74 54.21
CA GLU A 369 -7.52 38.35 53.84
C GLU A 369 -8.60 37.76 52.94
N ILE A 370 -8.19 36.97 51.93
CA ILE A 370 -9.13 36.26 51.07
C ILE A 370 -9.67 35.06 51.83
N ARG A 371 -11.00 34.95 51.92
CA ARG A 371 -11.69 33.81 52.52
C ARG A 371 -12.62 33.15 51.51
N PRO A 372 -12.12 32.19 50.71
CA PRO A 372 -12.95 31.51 49.71
C PRO A 372 -14.11 30.74 50.37
N ALA A 373 -15.28 30.81 49.76
CA ALA A 373 -16.48 30.13 50.24
C ALA A 373 -17.21 29.43 49.09
N ALA A 374 -17.80 28.26 49.37
CA ALA A 374 -18.46 27.45 48.36
C ALA A 374 -19.55 28.24 47.60
N ILE A 375 -19.53 28.14 46.26
CA ILE A 375 -20.49 28.81 45.36
C ILE A 375 -21.93 28.43 45.69
N ALA A 376 -22.18 27.16 46.05
CA ALA A 376 -23.51 26.63 46.35
C ALA A 376 -24.16 27.26 47.60
N SER A 377 -23.38 27.83 48.52
CA SER A 377 -23.90 28.38 49.78
C SER A 377 -24.41 29.81 49.59
N LEU A 378 -25.65 29.97 49.17
CA LEU A 378 -26.21 31.26 48.69
C LEU A 378 -26.07 32.43 49.70
N ASN A 379 -26.23 32.17 50.99
CA ASN A 379 -26.31 33.21 52.03
C ASN A 379 -25.08 33.25 52.98
N THR A 380 -24.01 32.53 52.67
CA THR A 380 -22.81 32.47 53.53
C THR A 380 -21.54 32.76 52.74
N GLY A 381 -20.52 33.29 53.43
CA GLY A 381 -19.24 33.65 52.83
C GLY A 381 -19.24 34.98 52.07
N TRP A 382 -20.22 35.84 52.35
CA TRP A 382 -20.25 37.23 51.90
C TRP A 382 -19.55 38.11 52.92
N GLU A 383 -18.62 38.95 52.48
CA GLU A 383 -17.91 39.92 53.30
C GLU A 383 -18.21 41.34 52.83
N GLU A 384 -18.67 42.19 53.74
CA GLU A 384 -19.00 43.58 53.43
C GLU A 384 -17.73 44.44 53.28
N LEU A 385 -17.67 45.20 52.18
CA LEU A 385 -16.58 46.10 51.86
C LEU A 385 -16.78 47.43 52.57
N ALA A 386 -15.91 47.73 53.54
CA ALA A 386 -15.80 49.02 54.22
C ALA A 386 -17.12 49.63 54.76
N GLN A 387 -18.13 48.80 55.02
CA GLN A 387 -19.50 49.19 55.45
C GLN A 387 -20.31 49.99 54.40
N ASP A 388 -19.88 49.96 53.14
CA ASP A 388 -20.50 50.70 52.04
C ASP A 388 -21.79 50.04 51.51
N GLY A 389 -22.17 48.87 52.04
CA GLY A 389 -23.30 48.06 51.56
C GLY A 389 -22.99 47.22 50.32
N ILE A 390 -21.72 47.10 49.93
CA ILE A 390 -21.26 46.17 48.89
C ILE A 390 -20.69 44.94 49.57
N GLU A 391 -21.15 43.75 49.20
CA GLU A 391 -20.66 42.48 49.69
C GLU A 391 -19.92 41.72 48.60
N LEU A 392 -18.83 41.08 48.99
CA LEU A 392 -17.94 40.30 48.13
C LEU A 392 -17.97 38.83 48.53
N LYS A 393 -17.90 37.94 47.54
CA LYS A 393 -17.74 36.51 47.77
C LYS A 393 -16.74 35.90 46.81
N PHE A 394 -15.64 35.41 47.35
CA PHE A 394 -14.59 34.71 46.63
C PHE A 394 -14.94 33.22 46.49
N ALA A 395 -14.88 32.68 45.27
CA ALA A 395 -15.04 31.25 45.03
C ALA A 395 -13.76 30.47 45.38
N PRO A 396 -13.82 29.16 45.69
CA PRO A 396 -12.62 28.34 45.76
C PRO A 396 -11.92 28.32 44.40
N GLY A 397 -10.61 28.56 44.37
CA GLY A 397 -9.81 28.64 43.16
C GLY A 397 -8.44 29.28 43.43
N SER A 398 -7.67 29.41 42.36
CA SER A 398 -6.32 29.99 42.36
C SER A 398 -6.40 31.47 41.99
N TYR A 399 -5.89 32.33 42.87
CA TYR A 399 -5.83 33.77 42.70
C TYR A 399 -4.39 34.20 42.44
N ARG A 400 -4.16 35.10 41.49
CA ARG A 400 -2.82 35.62 41.20
C ARG A 400 -2.67 37.07 41.61
N ILE A 401 -1.46 37.44 42.00
CA ILE A 401 -1.11 38.83 42.28
C ILE A 401 -1.48 39.71 41.07
N GLY A 402 -2.20 40.80 41.33
CA GLY A 402 -2.65 41.74 40.31
C GLY A 402 -3.96 41.36 39.62
N ASP A 403 -4.53 40.17 39.85
CA ASP A 403 -5.91 39.86 39.44
C ASP A 403 -6.87 40.88 40.07
N TYR A 404 -7.82 41.39 39.29
CA TYR A 404 -8.75 42.39 39.80
C TYR A 404 -10.15 42.31 39.20
N TRP A 405 -11.10 42.93 39.89
CA TRP A 405 -12.48 43.12 39.45
C TRP A 405 -12.88 44.59 39.60
N LEU A 406 -13.72 45.06 38.69
CA LEU A 406 -14.30 46.40 38.73
C LEU A 406 -15.79 46.30 39.06
N ILE A 407 -16.26 47.09 40.04
CA ILE A 407 -17.64 47.10 40.50
C ILE A 407 -18.15 48.55 40.44
N PRO A 408 -18.88 48.94 39.38
CA PRO A 408 -19.49 50.26 39.31
C PRO A 408 -20.66 50.35 40.30
N ALA A 409 -20.59 51.28 41.23
CA ALA A 409 -21.65 51.56 42.20
C ALA A 409 -22.41 52.84 41.81
N ARG A 410 -23.74 52.81 41.98
CA ARG A 410 -24.64 53.91 41.59
C ARG A 410 -25.54 54.32 42.73
N THR A 411 -25.39 55.56 43.18
CA THR A 411 -26.23 56.14 44.24
C THR A 411 -27.69 56.24 43.80
N ALA A 412 -27.92 56.64 42.54
CA ALA A 412 -29.28 56.82 42.01
C ALA A 412 -30.14 55.56 42.06
N THR A 413 -29.54 54.37 42.03
CA THR A 413 -30.23 53.07 42.13
C THR A 413 -29.99 52.36 43.45
N ALA A 414 -29.21 52.94 44.36
CA ALA A 414 -28.75 52.30 45.60
C ALA A 414 -28.19 50.87 45.39
N ALA A 415 -27.51 50.65 44.24
CA ALA A 415 -27.09 49.32 43.80
C ALA A 415 -25.77 49.37 43.01
N ILE A 416 -25.27 48.19 42.63
CA ILE A 416 -24.10 48.01 41.77
C ILE A 416 -24.49 47.51 40.39
N GLU A 417 -23.75 47.93 39.37
CA GLU A 417 -23.84 47.43 37.98
C GLU A 417 -23.05 46.10 37.85
N TRP A 418 -23.48 45.06 38.58
CA TRP A 418 -22.85 43.73 38.51
C TRP A 418 -23.66 42.75 37.66
N PRO A 419 -23.04 41.97 36.75
CA PRO A 419 -23.73 40.93 35.99
C PRO A 419 -24.46 39.91 36.87
N GLN A 420 -25.63 39.47 36.41
CA GLN A 420 -26.44 38.47 37.11
C GLN A 420 -26.67 37.23 36.24
N GLU A 421 -26.63 36.06 36.86
CA GLU A 421 -27.01 34.76 36.28
C GLU A 421 -28.22 34.22 37.03
N SER A 422 -29.34 34.00 36.34
CA SER A 422 -30.60 33.51 36.95
C SER A 422 -31.04 34.31 38.19
N ASN A 423 -31.01 35.66 38.08
CA ASN A 423 -31.32 36.61 39.17
C ASN A 423 -30.40 36.51 40.40
N LYS A 424 -29.19 35.96 40.25
CA LYS A 424 -28.18 35.91 41.30
C LYS A 424 -26.90 36.60 40.81
N PRO A 425 -26.09 37.18 41.72
CA PRO A 425 -24.79 37.71 41.35
C PRO A 425 -23.94 36.67 40.61
N ALA A 426 -23.48 37.00 39.40
CA ALA A 426 -22.63 36.12 38.62
C ALA A 426 -21.23 36.03 39.24
N PHE A 427 -20.61 34.85 39.15
CA PHE A 427 -19.21 34.66 39.54
C PHE A 427 -18.31 34.93 38.34
N LEU A 428 -17.64 36.08 38.34
CA LEU A 428 -16.82 36.54 37.23
C LEU A 428 -15.35 36.18 37.45
N ALA A 429 -14.68 35.77 36.37
CA ALA A 429 -13.22 35.71 36.31
C ALA A 429 -12.63 37.12 36.47
N PRO A 430 -11.37 37.26 36.91
CA PRO A 430 -10.73 38.56 37.02
C PRO A 430 -10.67 39.25 35.64
N ALA A 431 -10.87 40.56 35.65
CA ALA A 431 -10.62 41.43 34.49
C ALA A 431 -9.10 41.68 34.27
N GLY A 432 -8.24 40.98 35.02
CA GLY A 432 -6.80 41.18 35.18
C GLY A 432 -5.99 41.37 33.91
N VAL A 433 -4.72 41.73 34.08
CA VAL A 433 -3.79 41.88 32.95
C VAL A 433 -3.60 40.53 32.27
N LEU A 434 -4.17 40.38 31.07
CA LEU A 434 -3.99 39.18 30.27
C LEU A 434 -2.50 39.06 29.90
N ARG A 435 -1.89 37.95 30.32
CA ARG A 435 -0.52 37.60 30.00
C ARG A 435 -0.52 36.50 28.95
N ALA A 436 0.17 36.76 27.85
CA ALA A 436 0.28 35.88 26.70
C ALA A 436 1.69 35.28 26.66
N PHE A 437 1.79 33.98 26.39
CA PHE A 437 3.05 33.25 26.50
C PHE A 437 3.40 32.52 25.20
N ALA A 438 4.63 32.67 24.73
CA ALA A 438 5.13 32.01 23.52
C ALA A 438 6.45 31.28 23.78
N LYS A 439 6.54 29.99 23.41
CA LYS A 439 7.81 29.25 23.42
C LYS A 439 8.70 29.79 22.29
N LEU A 440 9.93 30.16 22.59
CA LEU A 440 10.87 30.70 21.59
C LEU A 440 11.93 29.67 21.17
N ALA A 441 12.59 29.02 22.13
CA ALA A 441 13.62 28.03 21.83
C ALA A 441 13.85 27.07 23.00
N LEU A 442 14.37 25.89 22.68
CA LEU A 442 15.02 25.01 23.66
C LEU A 442 16.52 25.23 23.60
N LEU A 443 17.12 25.41 24.77
CA LEU A 443 18.52 25.73 24.94
C LEU A 443 19.14 24.80 25.99
N GLU A 444 20.41 24.50 25.83
CA GLU A 444 21.23 23.85 26.85
C GLU A 444 22.24 24.83 27.42
N PHE A 445 22.35 24.86 28.74
CA PHE A 445 23.45 25.54 29.41
C PHE A 445 24.45 24.50 29.92
N LYS A 446 25.67 24.55 29.41
CA LYS A 446 26.76 23.62 29.73
C LYS A 446 28.10 24.34 29.73
N ALA A 447 28.91 24.10 30.76
CA ALA A 447 30.28 24.65 30.87
C ALA A 447 30.35 26.17 30.63
N GLY A 448 29.36 26.92 31.11
CA GLY A 448 29.32 28.40 30.99
C GLY A 448 28.85 28.93 29.64
N THR A 449 28.35 28.07 28.74
CA THR A 449 27.91 28.46 27.39
C THR A 449 26.49 27.99 27.08
N TRP A 450 25.79 28.77 26.26
CA TRP A 450 24.47 28.42 25.74
C TRP A 450 24.58 27.72 24.39
N VAL A 451 23.87 26.61 24.24
CA VAL A 451 23.78 25.84 22.99
C VAL A 451 22.32 25.74 22.57
N PRO A 452 21.94 26.20 21.36
CA PRO A 452 20.57 26.05 20.89
C PRO A 452 20.31 24.59 20.50
N ILE A 453 19.22 24.03 21.03
CA ILE A 453 18.76 22.67 20.69
C ILE A 453 17.74 22.73 19.56
N SER A 454 16.75 23.62 19.69
CA SER A 454 15.65 23.78 18.72
C SER A 454 15.06 25.17 18.78
N ASP A 455 14.69 25.72 17.63
CA ASP A 455 13.81 26.88 17.52
C ASP A 455 12.35 26.42 17.69
N CYS A 456 11.60 27.06 18.58
CA CYS A 456 10.20 26.75 18.86
C CYS A 456 9.23 27.72 18.21
N ARG A 457 9.73 28.75 17.51
CA ARG A 457 8.89 29.78 16.89
C ARG A 457 8.16 29.21 15.67
N PRO A 458 6.82 29.32 15.62
CA PRO A 458 6.05 28.98 14.43
C PRO A 458 6.19 30.08 13.38
N LEU A 459 7.19 29.94 12.50
CA LEU A 459 7.38 30.83 11.36
C LEU A 459 6.26 30.63 10.33
N PHE A 460 5.66 31.71 9.84
CA PHE A 460 4.65 31.65 8.77
C PHE A 460 4.99 32.63 7.64
N PRO A 461 4.83 32.22 6.36
CA PRO A 461 4.85 33.15 5.24
C PRO A 461 3.53 33.94 5.17
N SER A 462 3.47 35.01 4.37
CA SER A 462 2.19 35.70 4.14
C SER A 462 1.10 34.72 3.66
N LEU A 463 -0.17 34.99 3.96
CA LEU A 463 -1.28 34.11 3.55
C LEU A 463 -1.30 33.87 2.01
N THR A 464 -0.85 34.84 1.23
CA THR A 464 -0.69 34.75 -0.24
C THR A 464 0.46 33.84 -0.69
N GLN A 465 1.37 33.47 0.22
CA GLN A 465 2.55 32.64 -0.01
C GLN A 465 2.47 31.28 0.69
N LEU A 466 1.30 30.88 1.21
CA LEU A 466 1.04 29.53 1.73
C LEU A 466 0.94 28.51 0.58
N THR A 467 2.00 28.45 -0.22
CA THR A 467 2.17 27.52 -1.32
C THR A 467 2.70 26.21 -0.77
N GLN A 468 1.95 25.14 -0.98
CA GLN A 468 2.34 23.80 -0.62
C GLN A 468 2.61 22.97 -1.86
N MET A 469 3.58 22.07 -1.74
CA MET A 469 3.85 21.04 -2.71
C MET A 469 3.30 19.72 -2.17
N HIS A 470 2.51 19.04 -2.99
CA HIS A 470 1.83 17.81 -2.67
C HIS A 470 2.36 16.67 -3.53
N TYR A 471 2.47 15.48 -2.95
CA TYR A 471 2.65 14.27 -3.73
C TYR A 471 1.38 14.00 -4.55
N VAL A 472 1.54 13.70 -5.85
CA VAL A 472 0.43 13.38 -6.75
C VAL A 472 0.50 11.91 -7.20
N GLY A 473 1.67 11.45 -7.65
CA GLY A 473 1.80 10.11 -8.21
C GLY A 473 3.22 9.75 -8.68
N GLY A 474 3.42 8.48 -9.03
CA GLY A 474 4.67 7.98 -9.61
C GLY A 474 5.69 7.39 -8.64
N ASP A 475 5.38 7.29 -7.34
CA ASP A 475 6.24 6.62 -6.35
C ASP A 475 6.06 5.09 -6.34
N GLY A 476 7.02 4.37 -5.75
CA GLY A 476 6.92 2.94 -5.44
C GLY A 476 6.99 2.00 -6.64
N GLN A 477 7.50 2.47 -7.78
CA GLN A 477 7.51 1.69 -9.02
C GLN A 477 8.58 0.58 -9.00
N SER A 478 8.22 -0.60 -9.48
CA SER A 478 9.13 -1.75 -9.63
C SER A 478 9.30 -2.09 -11.10
N ILE A 479 10.54 -2.18 -11.59
CA ILE A 479 10.83 -2.37 -13.02
C ILE A 479 11.89 -3.46 -13.26
N LYS A 480 11.68 -4.28 -14.29
CA LYS A 480 12.62 -5.34 -14.68
C LYS A 480 13.77 -4.75 -15.49
N THR A 481 14.99 -5.26 -15.29
CA THR A 481 16.14 -5.00 -16.16
C THR A 481 16.70 -6.32 -16.70
N ASN A 482 17.29 -6.28 -17.90
CA ASN A 482 17.85 -7.48 -18.53
C ASN A 482 19.23 -7.82 -17.94
N PRO A 483 19.57 -9.12 -17.78
CA PRO A 483 20.92 -9.53 -17.44
C PRO A 483 21.89 -9.31 -18.62
N PRO A 484 23.22 -9.27 -18.37
CA PRO A 484 24.24 -9.21 -19.43
C PRO A 484 24.08 -10.36 -20.45
N PRO A 485 24.37 -10.14 -21.75
CA PRO A 485 24.95 -8.93 -22.34
C PRO A 485 23.92 -7.84 -22.75
N ASN A 486 22.61 -8.11 -22.67
CA ASN A 486 21.55 -7.21 -23.16
C ASN A 486 21.05 -6.20 -22.12
N LYS A 487 21.92 -5.80 -21.20
CA LYS A 487 21.62 -4.91 -20.07
C LYS A 487 21.63 -3.44 -20.54
N PRO A 488 20.48 -2.74 -20.61
CA PRO A 488 20.47 -1.31 -20.91
C PRO A 488 21.09 -0.53 -19.75
N ALA A 489 21.76 0.60 -19.99
CA ALA A 489 22.36 1.38 -18.90
C ALA A 489 21.32 1.96 -17.94
N PHE A 490 20.14 2.31 -18.48
CA PHE A 490 19.01 2.86 -17.72
C PHE A 490 17.70 2.23 -18.22
N VAL A 491 16.73 2.07 -17.32
CA VAL A 491 15.37 1.61 -17.64
C VAL A 491 14.38 2.69 -17.25
N THR A 492 13.56 3.11 -18.21
CA THR A 492 12.52 4.12 -18.01
C THR A 492 11.38 3.55 -17.16
N LEU A 493 10.96 4.29 -16.12
CA LEU A 493 9.80 3.91 -15.33
C LEU A 493 8.49 4.07 -16.13
N PRO A 494 7.49 3.19 -15.90
CA PRO A 494 6.24 3.19 -16.66
C PRO A 494 5.34 4.40 -16.37
N SER A 495 5.44 5.00 -15.18
CA SER A 495 4.72 6.22 -14.81
C SER A 495 5.70 7.37 -14.50
N PRO A 496 5.36 8.62 -14.87
CA PRO A 496 6.18 9.77 -14.49
C PRO A 496 6.04 10.07 -13.00
N LEU A 497 7.05 10.74 -12.44
CA LEU A 497 6.97 11.36 -11.12
C LEU A 497 6.11 12.61 -11.19
N GLN A 498 5.16 12.75 -10.27
CA GLN A 498 4.21 13.86 -10.27
C GLN A 498 4.12 14.51 -8.90
N VAL A 499 4.25 15.85 -8.89
CA VAL A 499 3.94 16.69 -7.74
C VAL A 499 2.96 17.79 -8.14
N GLY A 500 2.13 18.20 -7.19
CA GLY A 500 1.18 19.29 -7.34
C GLY A 500 1.60 20.49 -6.51
N VAL A 501 1.38 21.70 -6.99
CA VAL A 501 1.60 22.93 -6.24
C VAL A 501 0.26 23.65 -6.10
N ALA A 502 -0.12 23.96 -4.87
CA ALA A 502 -1.37 24.62 -4.56
C ALA A 502 -1.24 25.63 -3.43
N ASN A 503 -2.08 26.66 -3.46
CA ASN A 503 -2.34 27.53 -2.32
C ASN A 503 -3.66 27.06 -1.68
N GLY A 504 -3.58 26.22 -0.65
CA GLY A 504 -4.75 25.50 -0.14
C GLY A 504 -5.30 24.54 -1.21
N GLN A 505 -6.56 24.73 -1.63
CA GLN A 505 -7.19 23.91 -2.69
C GLN A 505 -7.00 24.47 -4.11
N PHE A 506 -6.34 25.62 -4.27
CA PHE A 506 -6.23 26.31 -5.55
C PHE A 506 -4.90 25.96 -6.24
N PRO A 507 -4.92 25.33 -7.42
CA PRO A 507 -3.69 24.96 -8.13
C PRO A 507 -2.91 26.19 -8.57
N VAL A 508 -1.58 26.11 -8.46
CA VAL A 508 -0.66 27.18 -8.87
C VAL A 508 0.00 26.79 -10.19
N ALA A 509 -0.33 27.50 -11.26
CA ALA A 509 0.29 27.31 -12.57
C ALA A 509 1.68 27.96 -12.65
N ARG A 510 2.57 27.37 -13.45
CA ARG A 510 3.95 27.85 -13.69
C ARG A 510 4.82 27.92 -12.43
N ALA A 511 4.46 27.19 -11.38
CA ALA A 511 5.36 26.97 -10.26
C ALA A 511 6.53 26.09 -10.73
N ARG A 512 7.76 26.47 -10.38
CA ARG A 512 8.98 25.77 -10.83
C ARG A 512 9.39 24.73 -9.80
N ILE A 513 9.49 23.48 -10.24
CA ILE A 513 9.90 22.33 -9.42
C ILE A 513 11.25 21.82 -9.90
N LEU A 514 12.22 21.74 -9.02
CA LEU A 514 13.48 21.05 -9.28
C LEU A 514 13.31 19.56 -8.95
N PHE A 515 13.28 18.72 -9.97
CA PHE A 515 13.42 17.28 -9.82
C PHE A 515 14.91 16.92 -9.82
N THR A 516 15.34 16.09 -8.88
CA THR A 516 16.70 15.55 -8.78
C THR A 516 16.63 14.04 -8.66
N ALA A 517 17.14 13.32 -9.66
CA ALA A 517 17.40 11.89 -9.58
C ALA A 517 18.73 11.67 -8.83
N LEU A 518 18.67 11.08 -7.63
CA LEU A 518 19.87 10.72 -6.88
C LEU A 518 20.59 9.55 -7.56
N ASN A 519 19.81 8.67 -8.22
CA ASN A 519 20.28 7.59 -9.06
C ASN A 519 19.50 7.61 -10.38
N GLY A 520 20.14 7.19 -11.48
CA GLY A 520 19.51 7.20 -12.80
C GLY A 520 19.58 8.56 -13.49
N ARG A 521 18.59 8.85 -14.35
CA ARG A 521 18.51 10.10 -15.12
C ARG A 521 17.07 10.53 -15.37
N LEU A 522 16.88 11.83 -15.55
CA LEU A 522 15.60 12.45 -15.90
C LEU A 522 15.42 12.56 -17.43
N ALA A 523 14.28 13.11 -17.86
CA ALA A 523 13.90 13.21 -19.28
C ALA A 523 14.93 13.94 -20.16
N ASN A 524 15.63 14.96 -19.62
CA ASN A 524 16.70 15.66 -20.33
C ASN A 524 18.05 14.91 -20.37
N GLY A 525 18.12 13.69 -19.82
CA GLY A 525 19.33 12.88 -19.76
C GLY A 525 20.30 13.22 -18.62
N THR A 526 19.94 14.17 -17.75
CA THR A 526 20.78 14.61 -16.60
C THR A 526 20.17 14.16 -15.26
N ALA A 527 20.88 14.41 -14.17
CA ALA A 527 20.41 14.11 -12.81
C ALA A 527 19.42 15.15 -12.26
N ALA A 528 19.31 16.35 -12.84
CA ALA A 528 18.45 17.40 -12.33
C ALA A 528 17.74 18.18 -13.44
N GLN A 529 16.45 18.49 -13.24
CA GLN A 529 15.65 19.21 -14.22
C GLN A 529 14.58 20.04 -13.54
N ILE A 530 14.45 21.29 -13.96
CA ILE A 530 13.34 22.17 -13.55
C ILE A 530 12.15 21.93 -14.47
N VAL A 531 10.98 21.70 -13.89
CA VAL A 531 9.71 21.52 -14.58
C VAL A 531 8.69 22.49 -14.01
N GLU A 532 7.94 23.16 -14.88
CA GLU A 532 6.84 24.04 -14.48
C GLU A 532 5.53 23.26 -14.33
N THR A 533 4.73 23.64 -13.34
CA THR A 533 3.37 23.11 -13.20
C THR A 533 2.45 23.59 -14.32
N GLY A 534 1.54 22.71 -14.75
CA GLY A 534 0.46 23.04 -15.68
C GLY A 534 -0.61 23.94 -15.07
N LEU A 535 -1.69 24.19 -15.82
CA LEU A 535 -2.85 24.96 -15.33
C LEU A 535 -3.61 24.25 -14.20
N ASP A 536 -3.46 22.93 -14.10
CA ASP A 536 -3.94 22.07 -13.04
C ASP A 536 -3.04 22.07 -11.80
N GLY A 537 -1.93 22.82 -11.83
CA GLY A 537 -0.96 22.88 -10.75
C GLY A 537 -0.04 21.66 -10.67
N ILE A 538 -0.04 20.75 -11.64
CA ILE A 538 0.75 19.51 -11.61
C ILE A 538 2.01 19.66 -12.47
N ALA A 539 3.16 19.27 -11.92
CA ALA A 539 4.41 19.06 -12.65
C ALA A 539 4.68 17.56 -12.77
N SER A 540 5.06 17.11 -13.97
CA SER A 540 5.25 15.69 -14.30
C SER A 540 6.59 15.50 -15.00
N ILE A 541 7.38 14.50 -14.59
CA ILE A 541 8.66 14.18 -15.21
C ILE A 541 8.91 12.68 -15.33
N VAL A 542 9.48 12.25 -16.45
CA VAL A 542 9.92 10.85 -16.64
C VAL A 542 11.25 10.63 -15.94
N TRP A 543 11.34 9.57 -15.15
CA TRP A 543 12.55 9.11 -14.49
C TRP A 543 12.97 7.74 -15.03
N SER A 544 14.24 7.60 -15.38
CA SER A 544 14.86 6.32 -15.74
C SER A 544 15.84 5.90 -14.66
N VAL A 545 15.61 4.74 -14.04
CA VAL A 545 16.50 4.18 -13.02
C VAL A 545 17.73 3.54 -13.68
N ALA A 546 18.88 3.58 -13.00
CA ALA A 546 20.07 2.88 -13.45
C ALA A 546 19.85 1.36 -13.37
N SER A 547 20.30 0.60 -14.36
CA SER A 547 20.21 -0.87 -14.32
C SER A 547 21.25 -1.51 -13.39
N ASP A 548 21.64 -0.91 -12.27
CA ASP A 548 22.68 -1.44 -11.40
C ASP A 548 22.08 -2.34 -10.30
N PRO A 549 22.30 -3.67 -10.30
CA PRO A 549 21.79 -4.55 -9.26
C PRO A 549 22.33 -4.24 -7.85
N SER A 550 23.48 -3.57 -7.74
CA SER A 550 24.02 -3.13 -6.44
C SER A 550 23.25 -1.92 -5.87
N GLN A 551 22.45 -1.25 -6.70
CA GLN A 551 21.57 -0.14 -6.36
C GLN A 551 20.13 -0.52 -6.72
N SER A 552 19.63 -1.62 -6.12
CA SER A 552 18.30 -2.13 -6.43
C SER A 552 17.19 -1.17 -6.02
N VAL A 553 17.37 -0.43 -4.92
CA VAL A 553 16.50 0.69 -4.52
C VAL A 553 17.17 2.00 -4.90
N GLN A 554 16.42 2.86 -5.59
CA GLN A 554 16.90 4.14 -6.09
C GLN A 554 15.94 5.24 -5.68
N HIS A 555 16.47 6.46 -5.61
CA HIS A 555 15.71 7.60 -5.11
C HIS A 555 15.75 8.78 -6.06
N ALA A 556 14.65 9.53 -6.06
CA ALA A 556 14.56 10.86 -6.63
C ALA A 556 13.87 11.80 -5.64
N LYS A 557 14.05 13.10 -5.80
CA LYS A 557 13.34 14.11 -5.01
C LYS A 557 12.82 15.23 -5.89
N ALA A 558 11.75 15.87 -5.46
CA ALA A 558 11.22 17.10 -6.03
C ALA A 558 11.24 18.20 -4.96
N GLU A 559 11.69 19.39 -5.35
CA GLU A 559 11.79 20.57 -4.48
C GLU A 559 11.15 21.78 -5.18
N LEU A 560 10.24 22.47 -4.48
CA LEU A 560 9.63 23.70 -4.98
C LEU A 560 10.64 24.86 -4.91
N LEU A 561 10.79 25.59 -6.02
CA LEU A 561 11.69 26.74 -6.13
C LEU A 561 10.96 28.06 -5.86
N ILE A 562 11.68 29.02 -5.30
CA ILE A 562 11.20 30.40 -5.20
C ILE A 562 11.19 31.03 -6.61
N PRO A 563 10.17 31.82 -6.97
CA PRO A 563 10.19 32.59 -8.20
C PRO A 563 11.48 33.42 -8.33
N GLY A 564 12.19 33.28 -9.45
CA GLY A 564 13.46 33.96 -9.71
C GLY A 564 14.73 33.29 -9.16
N GLN A 565 14.62 32.16 -8.44
CA GLN A 565 15.77 31.39 -7.94
C GLN A 565 15.84 29.99 -8.53
N ASP A 566 17.04 29.53 -8.92
CA ASP A 566 17.22 28.18 -9.52
C ASP A 566 17.70 27.14 -8.50
N THR A 567 17.87 27.54 -7.24
CA THR A 567 18.30 26.69 -6.13
C THR A 567 17.25 26.68 -5.02
N PRO A 568 16.92 25.52 -4.43
CA PRO A 568 15.98 25.44 -3.32
C PRO A 568 16.56 26.09 -2.05
N VAL A 569 15.69 26.71 -1.26
CA VAL A 569 16.05 27.29 0.04
C VAL A 569 15.78 26.26 1.14
N THR A 570 16.84 25.86 1.84
CA THR A 570 16.76 24.85 2.91
C THR A 570 15.72 25.25 3.98
N GLY A 571 14.82 24.33 4.30
CA GLY A 571 13.82 24.51 5.36
C GLY A 571 12.58 25.32 4.97
N ARG A 572 12.48 25.85 3.72
CA ARG A 572 11.29 26.61 3.30
C ARG A 572 10.14 25.72 2.82
N TYR A 573 10.41 24.74 1.97
CA TYR A 573 9.42 23.78 1.47
C TYR A 573 9.92 22.35 1.74
N LEU A 574 9.01 21.46 2.15
CA LEU A 574 9.37 20.04 2.31
C LEU A 574 9.56 19.39 0.94
N PRO A 575 10.67 18.65 0.72
CA PRO A 575 10.85 17.88 -0.49
C PRO A 575 9.86 16.71 -0.56
N VAL A 576 9.42 16.35 -1.76
CA VAL A 576 8.72 15.08 -2.02
C VAL A 576 9.76 14.07 -2.49
N HIS A 577 9.89 12.97 -1.75
CA HIS A 577 10.80 11.88 -2.08
C HIS A 577 10.07 10.79 -2.86
N PHE A 578 10.74 10.26 -3.87
CA PHE A 578 10.30 9.14 -4.67
C PHE A 578 11.32 8.01 -4.56
N THR A 579 10.83 6.80 -4.60
CA THR A 579 11.57 5.55 -4.54
C THR A 579 11.10 4.68 -5.70
N ALA A 580 12.06 4.08 -6.39
CA ALA A 580 11.79 3.04 -7.37
C ALA A 580 12.80 1.91 -7.16
N GLN A 581 12.40 0.70 -7.54
CA GLN A 581 13.24 -0.47 -7.36
C GLN A 581 13.37 -1.31 -8.63
N LEU A 582 14.53 -1.93 -8.79
CA LEU A 582 14.74 -3.00 -9.76
C LEU A 582 14.07 -4.27 -9.24
N ALA A 583 13.27 -4.92 -10.09
CA ALA A 583 12.67 -6.21 -9.80
C ALA A 583 13.72 -7.33 -9.96
N LEU A 584 14.56 -7.53 -8.94
CA LEU A 584 15.61 -8.54 -8.91
C LEU A 584 15.12 -9.83 -8.22
N ALA A 585 15.50 -10.98 -8.77
CA ALA A 585 15.19 -12.27 -8.15
C ALA A 585 15.93 -12.49 -6.80
N SER A 586 17.05 -11.79 -6.58
CA SER A 586 17.76 -11.74 -5.29
C SER A 586 16.93 -11.13 -4.16
N ASP A 587 15.97 -10.27 -4.50
CA ASP A 587 15.23 -9.48 -3.52
C ASP A 587 13.83 -10.08 -3.28
N VAL A 588 13.50 -11.21 -3.92
CA VAL A 588 12.25 -11.95 -3.73
C VAL A 588 12.49 -13.08 -2.74
N ALA A 589 11.84 -13.01 -1.58
CA ALA A 589 11.89 -14.07 -0.57
C ALA A 589 11.34 -15.40 -1.11
N TYR A 590 11.99 -16.49 -0.72
CA TYR A 590 11.60 -17.87 -0.98
C TYR A 590 11.60 -18.61 0.36
N ASP A 591 10.56 -19.42 0.61
CA ASP A 591 10.48 -20.29 1.79
C ASP A 591 10.94 -21.71 1.41
N PRO A 592 12.15 -22.12 1.83
CA PRO A 592 12.68 -23.45 1.54
C PRO A 592 12.19 -24.52 2.53
N SER A 593 11.27 -24.23 3.45
CA SER A 593 10.83 -25.17 4.51
C SER A 593 10.41 -26.55 4.00
N ASN A 594 9.82 -26.62 2.81
CA ASN A 594 9.39 -27.86 2.16
C ASN A 594 10.46 -28.50 1.24
N CYS A 595 11.66 -27.93 1.14
CA CYS A 595 12.76 -28.43 0.33
C CYS A 595 14.03 -28.54 1.17
N THR A 596 14.23 -29.72 1.77
CA THR A 596 15.35 -30.00 2.69
C THR A 596 16.72 -29.59 2.12
N ASP A 597 16.95 -29.81 0.82
CA ASP A 597 18.21 -29.45 0.17
C ASP A 597 18.44 -27.94 0.08
N LEU A 598 17.41 -27.19 -0.33
CA LEU A 598 17.49 -25.73 -0.44
C LEU A 598 17.48 -25.06 0.94
N LEU A 599 16.83 -25.70 1.92
CA LEU A 599 16.86 -25.29 3.32
C LEU A 599 18.27 -25.46 3.89
N ASN A 600 18.91 -26.61 3.62
CA ASN A 600 20.30 -26.87 4.03
C ASN A 600 21.31 -25.93 3.34
N ALA A 601 21.01 -25.51 2.11
CA ALA A 601 21.81 -24.53 1.38
C ALA A 601 21.52 -23.06 1.77
N ASN A 602 20.59 -22.82 2.70
CA ASN A 602 20.15 -21.48 3.11
C ASN A 602 19.68 -20.61 1.93
N ALA A 603 19.02 -21.23 0.94
CA ALA A 603 18.49 -20.54 -0.22
C ALA A 603 17.15 -19.86 0.15
N PHE A 604 17.20 -18.62 0.65
CA PHE A 604 16.03 -17.87 1.11
C PHE A 604 15.49 -16.85 0.09
N THR A 605 16.09 -16.80 -1.09
CA THR A 605 15.66 -15.93 -2.18
C THR A 605 15.44 -16.75 -3.44
N VAL A 606 14.58 -16.27 -4.35
CA VAL A 606 14.32 -16.95 -5.62
C VAL A 606 15.62 -17.14 -6.42
N GLN A 607 16.50 -16.14 -6.42
CA GLN A 607 17.79 -16.27 -7.08
C GLN A 607 18.69 -17.33 -6.44
N GLN A 608 18.83 -17.34 -5.11
CA GLN A 608 19.64 -18.37 -4.43
C GLN A 608 19.08 -19.77 -4.65
N ALA A 609 17.76 -19.94 -4.67
CA ALA A 609 17.12 -21.21 -4.95
C ALA A 609 17.47 -21.69 -6.37
N ILE A 610 17.39 -20.81 -7.37
CA ILE A 610 17.77 -21.13 -8.76
C ILE A 610 19.27 -21.41 -8.87
N ASP A 611 20.11 -20.56 -8.28
CA ASP A 611 21.56 -20.70 -8.34
C ASP A 611 22.04 -22.00 -7.68
N GLU A 612 21.42 -22.39 -6.57
CA GLU A 612 21.72 -23.66 -5.89
C GLU A 612 21.25 -24.88 -6.68
N LEU A 613 20.09 -24.78 -7.34
CA LEU A 613 19.64 -25.78 -8.31
C LEU A 613 20.62 -25.89 -9.50
N CYS A 614 21.22 -24.78 -9.95
CA CYS A 614 22.19 -24.74 -11.05
C CYS A 614 23.58 -25.30 -10.68
N LYS A 615 24.01 -25.22 -9.41
CA LYS A 615 25.29 -25.77 -8.94
C LYS A 615 25.28 -27.29 -8.81
N ARG A 616 24.11 -27.91 -8.87
CA ARG A 616 24.01 -29.37 -8.92
C ARG A 616 24.85 -29.84 -10.11
N PRO A 617 25.84 -30.74 -9.93
CA PRO A 617 26.48 -31.38 -11.08
C PRO A 617 25.36 -31.93 -11.98
N GLN A 618 25.54 -31.89 -13.29
CA GLN A 618 24.66 -32.59 -14.24
C GLN A 618 24.80 -34.12 -14.11
N SER A 619 24.65 -34.63 -12.90
CA SER A 619 24.60 -36.02 -12.48
C SER A 619 23.44 -36.21 -11.48
N GLY A 620 22.37 -35.43 -11.65
CA GLY A 620 21.19 -35.44 -10.81
C GLY A 620 19.87 -35.40 -11.60
N GLY A 621 19.92 -35.58 -12.93
CA GLY A 621 18.76 -36.07 -13.65
C GLY A 621 18.69 -37.58 -13.37
N CYS A 622 17.50 -38.09 -13.04
CA CYS A 622 17.26 -39.50 -12.73
C CYS A 622 17.77 -40.49 -13.82
N CYS A 623 18.18 -39.98 -14.99
CA CYS A 623 18.31 -40.70 -16.24
C CYS A 623 19.74 -40.67 -16.78
N THR A 624 20.27 -41.86 -17.07
CA THR A 624 21.52 -42.08 -17.80
C THR A 624 21.40 -41.57 -19.23
N THR A 625 22.35 -40.76 -19.68
CA THR A 625 22.33 -40.21 -21.06
C THR A 625 22.92 -41.16 -22.08
N VAL A 626 22.27 -41.27 -23.25
CA VAL A 626 22.68 -42.15 -24.36
C VAL A 626 22.75 -41.35 -25.65
N GLY A 627 23.86 -41.47 -26.40
CA GLY A 627 24.09 -40.80 -27.68
C GLY A 627 25.50 -40.22 -27.84
N LEU A 628 25.73 -39.48 -28.91
CA LEU A 628 27.00 -38.76 -29.11
C LEU A 628 27.26 -37.82 -27.93
N ALA A 629 28.35 -38.06 -27.20
CA ALA A 629 28.72 -37.38 -25.94
C ALA A 629 27.81 -37.65 -24.72
N GLY A 630 26.97 -38.70 -24.77
CA GLY A 630 26.28 -39.23 -23.59
C GLY A 630 27.16 -40.15 -22.74
N GLU A 631 26.69 -40.53 -21.55
CA GLU A 631 27.35 -41.50 -20.66
C GLU A 631 27.57 -42.87 -21.33
N TYR A 632 26.66 -43.27 -22.20
CA TYR A 632 26.82 -44.44 -23.07
C TYR A 632 26.68 -44.06 -24.54
N GLU A 633 27.53 -44.64 -25.37
CA GLU A 633 27.53 -44.39 -26.82
C GLU A 633 26.29 -44.97 -27.51
N THR A 634 25.78 -46.11 -27.05
CA THR A 634 24.62 -46.79 -27.64
C THR A 634 23.63 -47.30 -26.59
N LEU A 635 22.35 -47.37 -26.97
CA LEU A 635 21.26 -47.77 -26.07
C LEU A 635 21.36 -49.23 -25.63
N ASP A 636 21.81 -50.13 -26.51
CA ASP A 636 22.02 -51.54 -26.19
C ASP A 636 23.11 -51.74 -25.14
N LEU A 637 24.19 -50.94 -25.20
CA LEU A 637 25.26 -50.97 -24.20
C LEU A 637 24.76 -50.45 -22.85
N ALA A 638 23.99 -49.35 -22.85
CA ALA A 638 23.43 -48.78 -21.63
C ALA A 638 22.51 -49.76 -20.90
N ILE A 639 21.49 -50.28 -21.60
CA ILE A 639 20.52 -51.21 -21.01
C ILE A 639 21.22 -52.50 -20.58
N GLY A 640 22.10 -53.06 -21.42
CA GLY A 640 22.81 -54.30 -21.12
C GLY A 640 23.71 -54.20 -19.89
N THR A 641 24.41 -53.07 -19.72
CA THR A 641 25.30 -52.83 -18.58
C THR A 641 24.49 -52.61 -17.30
N LEU A 642 23.48 -51.74 -17.33
CA LEU A 642 22.66 -51.44 -16.16
C LEU A 642 21.89 -52.66 -15.64
N LEU A 643 21.36 -53.50 -16.53
CA LEU A 643 20.71 -54.75 -16.13
C LEU A 643 21.71 -55.75 -15.53
N LYS A 644 22.91 -55.88 -16.11
CA LYS A 644 23.96 -56.76 -15.60
C LYS A 644 24.45 -56.33 -14.21
N ASP A 645 24.52 -55.03 -13.98
CA ASP A 645 24.97 -54.43 -12.71
C ASP A 645 23.87 -54.46 -11.62
N GLY A 646 22.67 -54.92 -11.96
CA GLY A 646 21.60 -55.20 -11.00
C GLY A 646 20.70 -54.01 -10.67
N PHE A 647 20.75 -52.93 -11.46
CA PHE A 647 19.84 -51.78 -11.29
C PHE A 647 18.38 -52.20 -11.52
N GLN A 648 17.49 -51.70 -10.65
CA GLN A 648 16.06 -52.04 -10.70
C GLN A 648 15.19 -50.88 -11.20
N ASP A 649 15.51 -49.63 -10.93
CA ASP A 649 14.81 -48.48 -11.49
C ASP A 649 15.78 -47.73 -12.42
N ILE A 650 15.63 -47.96 -13.72
CA ILE A 650 16.53 -47.44 -14.76
C ILE A 650 15.81 -46.33 -15.52
N CYS A 651 16.36 -45.12 -15.54
CA CYS A 651 15.91 -44.08 -16.47
C CYS A 651 17.01 -43.78 -17.50
N ILE A 652 16.62 -43.55 -18.75
CA ILE A 652 17.51 -43.32 -19.88
C ILE A 652 17.02 -42.12 -20.70
N CYS A 653 17.92 -41.18 -20.97
CA CYS A 653 17.67 -40.01 -21.81
C CYS A 653 18.42 -40.14 -23.15
N LEU A 654 17.67 -40.30 -24.24
CA LEU A 654 18.20 -40.33 -25.60
C LEU A 654 18.49 -38.90 -26.08
N LEU A 655 19.78 -38.57 -26.21
CA LEU A 655 20.22 -37.29 -26.77
C LEU A 655 19.75 -37.11 -28.22
N PRO A 656 19.62 -35.86 -28.73
CA PRO A 656 19.28 -35.62 -30.13
C PRO A 656 20.26 -36.34 -31.08
N GLY A 657 19.73 -37.08 -32.05
CA GLY A 657 20.53 -37.87 -32.99
C GLY A 657 19.91 -39.22 -33.34
N GLN A 658 20.65 -39.99 -34.15
CA GLN A 658 20.28 -41.36 -34.51
C GLN A 658 20.96 -42.36 -33.57
N HIS A 659 20.16 -43.25 -32.99
CA HIS A 659 20.60 -44.30 -32.07
C HIS A 659 20.32 -45.64 -32.74
N THR A 660 21.36 -46.32 -33.22
CA THR A 660 21.20 -47.61 -33.91
C THR A 660 21.37 -48.76 -32.94
N LEU A 661 20.37 -49.64 -32.85
CA LEU A 661 20.47 -50.87 -32.07
C LEU A 661 21.16 -51.98 -32.85
N LYS A 662 21.94 -52.82 -32.16
CA LYS A 662 22.48 -54.05 -32.74
C LYS A 662 21.35 -55.03 -33.08
N ASP A 663 21.64 -55.91 -34.03
CA ASP A 663 20.73 -56.99 -34.44
C ASP A 663 20.61 -58.07 -33.35
N ASN A 664 19.42 -58.68 -33.22
CA ASN A 664 19.11 -59.81 -32.32
C ASN A 664 19.29 -59.49 -30.83
N LEU A 665 18.64 -58.43 -30.34
CA LEU A 665 18.70 -58.02 -28.94
C LEU A 665 17.48 -58.49 -28.16
N ILE A 666 17.72 -59.33 -27.15
CA ILE A 666 16.70 -59.72 -26.18
C ILE A 666 17.10 -59.16 -24.81
N PHE A 667 16.37 -58.17 -24.34
CA PHE A 667 16.54 -57.60 -23.01
C PHE A 667 15.63 -58.34 -22.03
N SER A 668 16.23 -59.06 -21.08
CA SER A 668 15.51 -59.79 -20.04
C SER A 668 15.72 -59.13 -18.68
N GLY A 669 14.63 -58.67 -18.07
CA GLY A 669 14.62 -58.03 -16.76
C GLY A 669 14.27 -58.99 -15.61
N LYS A 670 13.82 -58.40 -14.50
CA LYS A 670 13.11 -59.10 -13.41
C LYS A 670 11.73 -58.46 -13.23
N LYS A 671 10.81 -59.18 -12.58
CA LYS A 671 9.48 -58.66 -12.19
C LYS A 671 9.51 -57.48 -11.20
N SER A 672 10.69 -57.04 -10.75
CA SER A 672 10.88 -55.80 -9.99
C SER A 672 11.56 -54.67 -10.79
N THR A 673 12.06 -54.95 -11.99
CA THR A 673 12.83 -53.99 -12.81
C THR A 673 11.91 -53.07 -13.60
N LYS A 674 12.11 -51.76 -13.48
CA LYS A 674 11.46 -50.69 -14.23
C LYS A 674 12.46 -50.00 -15.14
N ILE A 675 12.08 -49.75 -16.39
CA ILE A 675 12.86 -48.95 -17.33
C ILE A 675 12.00 -47.82 -17.87
N HIS A 676 12.51 -46.59 -17.81
CA HIS A 676 11.96 -45.42 -18.49
C HIS A 676 12.96 -44.89 -19.51
N ILE A 677 12.60 -44.86 -20.78
CA ILE A 677 13.40 -44.32 -21.87
C ILE A 677 12.66 -43.11 -22.42
N HIS A 678 13.31 -41.95 -22.42
CA HIS A 678 12.73 -40.74 -23.00
C HIS A 678 13.72 -39.99 -23.91
N GLY A 679 13.22 -39.16 -24.82
CA GLY A 679 14.04 -38.39 -25.75
C GLY A 679 13.63 -36.93 -25.92
N ALA A 680 14.15 -36.30 -26.98
CA ALA A 680 13.89 -34.91 -27.36
C ALA A 680 12.89 -34.80 -28.53
N GLY A 681 11.82 -35.60 -28.48
CA GLY A 681 10.81 -35.69 -29.54
C GLY A 681 11.40 -36.17 -30.87
N ASN A 682 11.02 -35.51 -31.97
CA ASN A 682 11.46 -35.87 -33.33
C ASN A 682 12.98 -35.75 -33.59
N ALA A 683 13.72 -35.18 -32.64
CA ALA A 683 15.18 -35.06 -32.72
C ALA A 683 15.90 -36.33 -32.26
N SER A 684 15.30 -37.15 -31.39
CA SER A 684 15.87 -38.44 -30.97
C SER A 684 15.23 -39.57 -31.78
N ARG A 685 16.05 -40.35 -32.48
CA ARG A 685 15.60 -41.37 -33.43
C ARG A 685 16.23 -42.71 -33.12
N LEU A 686 15.44 -43.66 -32.68
CA LEU A 686 15.84 -45.04 -32.47
C LEU A 686 15.69 -45.81 -33.79
N MET A 687 16.82 -46.25 -34.35
CA MET A 687 16.89 -47.03 -35.58
C MET A 687 16.95 -48.51 -35.20
N LEU A 688 15.90 -49.26 -35.53
CA LEU A 688 15.87 -50.71 -35.35
C LEU A 688 16.55 -51.38 -36.54
N GLY A 689 17.47 -52.31 -36.24
CA GLY A 689 18.27 -53.05 -37.22
C GLY A 689 17.47 -54.09 -38.00
N LYS A 690 18.18 -55.07 -38.58
CA LYS A 690 17.62 -56.07 -39.48
C LYS A 690 16.98 -57.28 -38.77
N SER A 691 16.98 -57.34 -37.44
CA SER A 691 16.63 -58.56 -36.69
C SER A 691 15.83 -58.28 -35.41
N ASP A 692 15.43 -59.35 -34.70
CA ASP A 692 14.50 -59.33 -33.55
C ASP A 692 14.98 -58.42 -32.40
N ILE A 693 14.09 -57.57 -31.90
CA ILE A 693 14.31 -56.76 -30.68
C ILE A 693 13.15 -56.99 -29.72
N ARG A 694 13.45 -57.64 -28.59
CA ARG A 694 12.45 -58.05 -27.59
C ARG A 694 12.81 -57.57 -26.19
N PHE A 695 11.84 -57.00 -25.50
CA PHE A 695 11.88 -56.75 -24.05
C PHE A 695 10.99 -57.76 -23.33
N GLN A 696 11.54 -58.45 -22.32
CA GLN A 696 10.80 -59.46 -21.57
C GLN A 696 11.03 -59.42 -20.06
N THR A 697 9.98 -59.74 -19.30
CA THR A 697 10.02 -59.92 -17.83
C THR A 697 10.37 -58.64 -17.06
N PHE A 698 9.58 -57.56 -17.22
CA PHE A 698 9.76 -56.28 -16.51
C PHE A 698 8.55 -55.89 -15.66
N ALA A 699 8.79 -55.12 -14.59
CA ALA A 699 7.74 -54.50 -13.78
C ALA A 699 7.09 -53.31 -14.49
N SER A 700 7.87 -52.48 -15.18
CA SER A 700 7.35 -51.36 -15.99
C SER A 700 8.34 -50.99 -17.08
N LEU A 701 7.84 -50.74 -18.29
CA LEU A 701 8.61 -50.31 -19.45
C LEU A 701 7.95 -49.07 -20.05
N VAL A 702 8.59 -47.90 -19.95
CA VAL A 702 8.03 -46.62 -20.38
C VAL A 702 8.89 -46.04 -21.51
N PHE A 703 8.24 -45.68 -22.63
CA PHE A 703 8.85 -45.11 -23.82
C PHE A 703 8.19 -43.76 -24.14
N GLU A 704 8.95 -42.67 -24.16
CA GLU A 704 8.38 -41.32 -24.21
C GLU A 704 9.17 -40.31 -25.06
N ASP A 705 8.49 -39.52 -25.89
CA ASP A 705 9.09 -38.39 -26.63
C ASP A 705 10.28 -38.76 -27.55
N PHE A 706 10.14 -39.77 -28.42
CA PHE A 706 11.09 -40.01 -29.51
C PHE A 706 10.50 -40.78 -30.69
N VAL A 707 11.29 -40.90 -31.76
CA VAL A 707 10.91 -41.61 -32.99
C VAL A 707 11.55 -43.00 -33.00
N ILE A 708 10.78 -44.01 -33.37
CA ILE A 708 11.27 -45.37 -33.63
C ILE A 708 11.12 -45.66 -35.13
N VAL A 709 12.21 -46.01 -35.79
CA VAL A 709 12.21 -46.34 -37.22
C VAL A 709 12.59 -47.81 -37.38
N LYS A 710 11.67 -48.62 -37.92
CA LYS A 710 11.90 -50.03 -38.24
C LYS A 710 12.26 -50.20 -39.71
N GLY A 711 13.37 -50.87 -39.99
CA GLY A 711 13.78 -51.26 -41.34
C GLY A 711 12.92 -52.37 -41.98
N ASP A 712 13.30 -52.77 -43.19
CA ASP A 712 12.50 -53.59 -44.11
C ASP A 712 12.38 -55.08 -43.76
N THR A 713 13.04 -55.55 -42.71
CA THR A 713 13.13 -56.99 -42.38
C THR A 713 12.27 -57.38 -41.16
N GLU A 714 11.96 -58.67 -41.07
CA GLU A 714 11.20 -59.30 -39.98
C GLU A 714 12.16 -59.96 -38.98
N PRO A 715 11.84 -60.03 -37.67
CA PRO A 715 10.56 -59.70 -37.00
C PRO A 715 10.50 -58.30 -36.35
N GLY A 716 9.33 -57.92 -35.83
CA GLY A 716 8.97 -56.60 -35.29
C GLY A 716 9.44 -56.30 -33.86
N PHE A 717 9.11 -55.10 -33.35
CA PHE A 717 9.49 -54.64 -32.01
C PHE A 717 8.56 -55.24 -30.95
N GLN A 718 9.11 -56.00 -29.99
CA GLN A 718 8.34 -56.93 -29.16
C GLN A 718 8.46 -56.70 -27.66
N PHE A 719 7.34 -56.88 -26.97
CA PHE A 719 7.22 -56.85 -25.51
C PHE A 719 6.49 -58.09 -25.01
N ALA A 720 7.07 -58.78 -24.02
CA ALA A 720 6.57 -60.04 -23.51
C ALA A 720 6.64 -60.12 -21.97
N ASP A 721 5.73 -60.88 -21.34
CA ASP A 721 5.77 -61.25 -19.91
C ASP A 721 6.05 -60.08 -18.95
N SER A 722 5.47 -58.90 -19.23
CA SER A 722 5.73 -57.69 -18.44
C SER A 722 4.49 -57.22 -17.68
N HIS A 723 4.68 -56.57 -16.53
CA HIS A 723 3.54 -56.06 -15.78
C HIS A 723 2.96 -54.80 -16.44
N GLU A 724 3.78 -53.80 -16.76
CA GLU A 724 3.32 -52.59 -17.46
C GLU A 724 4.22 -52.23 -18.65
N VAL A 725 3.59 -51.87 -19.78
CA VAL A 725 4.25 -51.27 -20.94
C VAL A 725 3.52 -49.98 -21.30
N ARG A 726 4.25 -48.87 -21.40
CA ARG A 726 3.69 -47.55 -21.71
C ARG A 726 4.42 -46.86 -22.85
N PHE A 727 3.66 -46.33 -23.80
CA PHE A 727 4.13 -45.43 -24.85
C PHE A 727 3.43 -44.08 -24.72
N SER A 728 4.18 -42.98 -24.71
CA SER A 728 3.60 -41.63 -24.73
C SER A 728 4.33 -40.73 -25.73
N ARG A 729 3.59 -40.11 -26.66
CA ARG A 729 4.16 -39.17 -27.65
C ARG A 729 5.29 -39.79 -28.50
N VAL A 730 5.17 -41.08 -28.82
CA VAL A 730 6.11 -41.82 -29.67
C VAL A 730 5.59 -41.89 -31.10
N LEU A 731 6.47 -41.59 -32.06
CA LEU A 731 6.23 -41.85 -33.49
C LEU A 731 6.99 -43.13 -33.88
N MET A 732 6.28 -44.18 -34.27
CA MET A 732 6.88 -45.40 -34.79
C MET A 732 6.55 -45.54 -36.28
N ALA A 733 7.54 -45.76 -37.13
CA ALA A 733 7.34 -45.93 -38.57
C ALA A 733 8.18 -47.07 -39.13
N GLY A 734 7.59 -47.90 -39.99
CA GLY A 734 8.33 -48.98 -40.65
C GLY A 734 7.48 -49.96 -41.42
N SER A 735 8.13 -50.95 -42.05
CA SER A 735 7.44 -51.98 -42.81
C SER A 735 6.70 -52.97 -41.90
N SER A 736 5.55 -53.46 -42.33
CA SER A 736 4.87 -54.61 -41.75
C SER A 736 4.43 -55.59 -42.83
N SER A 737 4.14 -56.81 -42.40
CA SER A 737 3.80 -57.94 -43.25
C SER A 737 2.87 -58.88 -42.49
N VAL A 738 2.30 -59.83 -43.22
CA VAL A 738 1.48 -60.92 -42.66
C VAL A 738 2.24 -61.64 -41.56
N GLY A 739 1.66 -61.72 -40.35
CA GLY A 739 2.28 -62.34 -39.19
C GLY A 739 3.35 -61.50 -38.49
N ASN A 740 3.53 -60.23 -38.88
CA ASN A 740 4.54 -59.36 -38.29
C ASN A 740 4.08 -57.89 -38.19
N SER A 741 3.41 -57.58 -37.09
CA SER A 741 3.03 -56.22 -36.70
C SER A 741 4.24 -55.33 -36.38
N LEU A 742 4.09 -54.02 -36.60
CA LEU A 742 5.12 -53.04 -36.28
C LEU A 742 5.49 -53.06 -34.78
N LEU A 743 4.49 -53.20 -33.92
CA LEU A 743 4.60 -53.38 -32.48
C LEU A 743 3.82 -54.63 -32.04
N ARG A 744 4.44 -55.50 -31.25
CA ARG A 744 3.78 -56.68 -30.67
C ARG A 744 3.90 -56.68 -29.16
N VAL A 745 2.77 -56.86 -28.48
CA VAL A 745 2.69 -56.96 -27.02
C VAL A 745 2.02 -58.28 -26.65
N THR A 746 2.75 -59.08 -25.88
CA THR A 746 2.39 -60.45 -25.49
C THR A 746 2.40 -60.60 -23.97
N ASP A 747 1.45 -61.35 -23.40
CA ASP A 747 1.40 -61.75 -21.98
C ASP A 747 1.69 -60.61 -20.99
N THR A 748 1.12 -59.43 -21.25
CA THR A 748 1.39 -58.21 -20.48
C THR A 748 0.20 -57.82 -19.62
N SER A 749 0.42 -57.50 -18.34
CA SER A 749 -0.72 -57.17 -17.44
C SER A 749 -1.39 -55.85 -17.83
N ARG A 750 -0.61 -54.83 -18.19
CA ARG A 750 -1.12 -53.49 -18.53
C ARG A 750 -0.35 -52.86 -19.69
N LEU A 751 -1.07 -52.41 -20.72
CA LEU A 751 -0.56 -51.61 -21.84
C LEU A 751 -1.23 -50.23 -21.84
N VAL A 752 -0.44 -49.16 -21.88
CA VAL A 752 -0.92 -47.79 -22.03
C VAL A 752 -0.26 -47.14 -23.25
N MET A 753 -1.05 -46.65 -24.20
CA MET A 753 -0.56 -45.89 -25.35
C MET A 753 -1.30 -44.56 -25.43
N GLU A 754 -0.56 -43.45 -25.35
CA GLU A 754 -1.13 -42.10 -25.33
C GLU A 754 -0.44 -41.20 -26.34
N ASN A 755 -1.20 -40.49 -27.18
CA ASN A 755 -0.66 -39.52 -28.13
C ASN A 755 0.42 -40.09 -29.08
N CYS A 756 0.36 -41.38 -29.40
CA CYS A 756 1.34 -42.05 -30.25
C CYS A 756 0.88 -42.11 -31.72
N ASN A 757 1.84 -42.18 -32.64
CA ASN A 757 1.59 -42.36 -34.07
C ASN A 757 2.34 -43.60 -34.59
N LEU A 758 1.61 -44.65 -34.97
CA LEU A 758 2.18 -45.87 -35.54
C LEU A 758 1.88 -45.89 -37.04
N LEU A 759 2.93 -45.81 -37.84
CA LEU A 759 2.89 -45.76 -39.30
C LEU A 759 3.43 -47.08 -39.87
N ALA A 760 2.55 -48.07 -40.02
CA ALA A 760 2.88 -49.35 -40.63
C ALA A 760 2.65 -49.28 -42.15
N PHE A 761 3.63 -49.77 -42.92
CA PHE A 761 3.57 -49.80 -44.38
C PHE A 761 3.72 -51.23 -44.91
N VAL A 762 2.85 -51.65 -45.83
CA VAL A 762 2.95 -52.97 -46.46
C VAL A 762 3.98 -52.93 -47.58
N ARG A 763 4.96 -53.84 -47.55
CA ARG A 763 5.99 -53.95 -48.59
C ARG A 763 5.41 -54.30 -49.97
N ASP A 764 4.50 -55.29 -50.04
CA ASP A 764 3.86 -55.75 -51.29
C ASP A 764 2.94 -54.69 -51.92
N SER A 765 2.49 -53.69 -51.14
CA SER A 765 1.72 -52.56 -51.66
C SER A 765 2.57 -51.62 -52.53
N MET A 766 3.89 -51.55 -52.30
CA MET A 766 4.78 -50.72 -53.11
C MET A 766 4.82 -51.21 -54.56
N GLU A 767 4.93 -52.53 -54.78
CA GLU A 767 4.93 -53.15 -56.11
C GLU A 767 3.57 -53.01 -56.81
N LYS A 768 2.46 -53.19 -56.07
CA LYS A 768 1.10 -52.99 -56.60
C LYS A 768 0.85 -51.52 -56.98
N LEU A 769 1.26 -50.57 -56.14
CA LEU A 769 1.15 -49.13 -56.42
C LEU A 769 2.00 -48.72 -57.62
N GLU A 770 3.19 -49.29 -57.76
CA GLU A 770 4.03 -49.08 -58.93
C GLU A 770 3.37 -49.61 -60.21
N LYS A 771 2.79 -50.82 -60.18
CA LYS A 771 2.02 -51.41 -61.28
C LYS A 771 0.77 -50.58 -61.63
N LEU A 772 0.02 -50.11 -60.62
CA LEU A 772 -1.12 -49.20 -60.78
C LEU A 772 -0.72 -47.88 -61.46
N SER A 773 0.45 -47.34 -61.11
CA SER A 773 0.98 -46.14 -61.74
C SER A 773 1.31 -46.34 -63.23
N GLN A 774 1.68 -47.56 -63.62
CA GLN A 774 1.95 -47.94 -65.01
C GLN A 774 0.65 -48.17 -65.80
N THR A 775 -0.39 -48.70 -65.15
CA THR A 775 -1.71 -48.95 -65.77
C THR A 775 -2.48 -47.65 -66.04
N PHE A 776 -2.31 -46.61 -65.21
CA PHE A 776 -2.96 -45.31 -65.38
C PHE A 776 -1.95 -44.16 -65.53
N PRO A 777 -1.20 -44.09 -66.66
CA PRO A 777 -0.21 -43.05 -66.89
C PRO A 777 -0.82 -41.64 -66.88
N GLY A 778 -2.09 -41.48 -67.29
CA GLY A 778 -2.77 -40.19 -67.26
C GLY A 778 -3.01 -39.69 -65.83
N LEU A 779 -3.28 -40.60 -64.89
CA LEU A 779 -3.45 -40.26 -63.47
C LEU A 779 -2.08 -39.98 -62.81
N LYS A 780 -1.04 -40.72 -63.21
CA LYS A 780 0.35 -40.52 -62.74
C LYS A 780 0.95 -39.18 -63.18
N ALA A 781 0.60 -38.69 -64.37
CA ALA A 781 1.15 -37.45 -64.93
C ALA A 781 0.65 -36.17 -64.23
N HIS A 782 -0.41 -36.27 -63.42
CA HIS A 782 -1.11 -35.12 -62.86
C HIS A 782 -1.16 -35.18 -61.32
N GLY A 783 -0.01 -34.90 -60.71
CA GLY A 783 0.16 -34.70 -59.26
C GLY A 783 0.77 -35.89 -58.52
N ASP A 784 1.03 -35.70 -57.23
CA ASP A 784 1.73 -36.65 -56.36
C ASP A 784 0.80 -37.75 -55.79
N PHE A 785 -0.22 -38.19 -56.54
CA PHE A 785 -1.24 -39.11 -55.99
C PHE A 785 -0.64 -40.40 -55.48
N PHE A 786 0.28 -40.99 -56.24
CA PHE A 786 0.95 -42.23 -55.84
C PHE A 786 1.88 -41.99 -54.63
N SER A 787 2.55 -40.84 -54.55
CA SER A 787 3.30 -40.43 -53.36
C SER A 787 2.37 -40.28 -52.15
N TYR A 788 1.18 -39.71 -52.35
CA TYR A 788 0.14 -39.61 -51.33
C TYR A 788 -0.33 -41.00 -50.87
N LEU A 789 -0.52 -41.96 -51.77
CA LEU A 789 -0.89 -43.33 -51.39
C LEU A 789 0.17 -43.96 -50.46
N MET A 790 1.45 -43.60 -50.62
CA MET A 790 2.55 -44.07 -49.77
C MET A 790 2.67 -43.26 -48.47
N GLY A 791 2.75 -41.93 -48.57
CA GLY A 791 3.04 -41.02 -47.46
C GLY A 791 1.83 -40.53 -46.67
N GLY A 792 0.63 -40.55 -47.26
CA GLY A 792 -0.61 -40.04 -46.65
C GLY A 792 -0.65 -38.51 -46.50
N ASN A 793 0.23 -37.80 -47.20
CA ASN A 793 0.39 -36.36 -47.12
C ASN A 793 -0.79 -35.63 -47.79
N GLN A 794 -1.61 -34.94 -46.99
CA GLN A 794 -2.80 -34.26 -47.50
C GLN A 794 -2.46 -33.14 -48.51
N ASP A 795 -1.25 -32.58 -48.46
CA ASP A 795 -0.80 -31.58 -49.44
C ASP A 795 -0.52 -32.20 -50.81
N GLU A 796 -0.03 -33.45 -50.85
CA GLU A 796 0.17 -34.23 -52.09
C GLU A 796 -1.18 -34.64 -52.71
N LEU A 797 -2.15 -35.04 -51.88
CA LEU A 797 -3.52 -35.27 -52.33
C LEU A 797 -4.16 -33.99 -52.87
N LYS A 798 -3.98 -32.87 -52.15
CA LYS A 798 -4.50 -31.56 -52.58
C LYS A 798 -3.87 -31.12 -53.91
N SER A 799 -2.55 -31.26 -54.04
CA SER A 799 -1.80 -31.01 -55.28
C SER A 799 -2.37 -31.83 -56.45
N THR A 800 -2.64 -33.12 -56.22
CA THR A 800 -3.29 -33.99 -57.21
C THR A 800 -4.68 -33.49 -57.59
N VAL A 801 -5.52 -33.17 -56.60
CA VAL A 801 -6.88 -32.67 -56.83
C VAL A 801 -6.87 -31.37 -57.64
N ASP A 802 -6.02 -30.42 -57.27
CA ASP A 802 -5.87 -29.14 -57.95
C ASP A 802 -5.39 -29.34 -59.41
N SER A 803 -4.43 -30.25 -59.63
CA SER A 803 -3.94 -30.61 -60.98
C SER A 803 -5.04 -31.22 -61.84
N LEU A 804 -5.87 -32.12 -61.30
CA LEU A 804 -6.96 -32.75 -62.06
C LEU A 804 -8.10 -31.77 -62.40
N ILE A 805 -8.42 -30.82 -61.52
CA ILE A 805 -9.42 -29.77 -61.80
C ILE A 805 -8.91 -28.77 -62.85
N ALA A 806 -7.59 -28.58 -62.95
CA ALA A 806 -6.99 -27.66 -63.91
C ALA A 806 -7.04 -28.17 -65.36
N LEU A 807 -7.28 -29.47 -65.58
CA LEU A 807 -7.33 -30.09 -66.92
C LEU A 807 -8.40 -29.45 -67.83
N LYS A 808 -8.07 -29.30 -69.12
CA LYS A 808 -9.01 -28.84 -70.16
C LYS A 808 -10.05 -29.94 -70.48
N PRO A 809 -11.22 -29.58 -71.03
CA PRO A 809 -12.29 -30.56 -71.30
C PRO A 809 -11.85 -31.79 -72.13
N GLU A 810 -11.02 -31.59 -73.15
CA GLU A 810 -10.49 -32.68 -73.99
C GLU A 810 -9.55 -33.62 -73.22
N GLU A 811 -8.74 -33.08 -72.31
CA GLU A 811 -7.79 -33.85 -71.47
C GLU A 811 -8.54 -34.67 -70.42
N ARG A 812 -9.61 -34.12 -69.83
CA ARG A 812 -10.48 -34.85 -68.89
C ARG A 812 -11.20 -36.00 -69.56
N LYS A 813 -11.69 -35.78 -70.78
CA LYS A 813 -12.34 -36.82 -71.59
C LYS A 813 -11.36 -37.95 -71.92
N LYS A 814 -10.10 -37.62 -72.24
CA LYS A 814 -9.05 -38.61 -72.48
C LYS A 814 -8.74 -39.44 -71.23
N LEU A 815 -8.60 -38.80 -70.05
CA LEU A 815 -8.37 -39.50 -68.79
C LEU A 815 -9.55 -40.42 -68.41
N ALA A 816 -10.79 -39.96 -68.61
CA ALA A 816 -11.97 -40.79 -68.36
C ALA A 816 -12.07 -41.98 -69.33
N GLN A 817 -11.72 -41.78 -70.61
CA GLN A 817 -11.67 -42.87 -71.60
C GLN A 817 -10.58 -43.89 -71.27
N GLU A 818 -9.42 -43.47 -70.78
CA GLU A 818 -8.35 -44.34 -70.29
C GLU A 818 -8.86 -45.25 -69.17
N ILE A 819 -9.49 -44.66 -68.15
CA ILE A 819 -10.05 -45.41 -67.02
C ILE A 819 -11.16 -46.37 -67.48
N GLU A 820 -12.10 -45.91 -68.31
CA GLU A 820 -13.19 -46.75 -68.82
C GLU A 820 -12.69 -47.89 -69.72
N SER A 821 -11.62 -47.68 -70.50
CA SER A 821 -11.04 -48.72 -71.35
C SER A 821 -10.44 -49.86 -70.53
N VAL A 822 -9.76 -49.54 -69.42
CA VAL A 822 -9.21 -50.55 -68.50
C VAL A 822 -10.34 -51.33 -67.82
N LEU A 823 -11.39 -50.64 -67.38
CA LEU A 823 -12.53 -51.25 -66.69
C LEU A 823 -13.46 -52.09 -67.61
N LYS A 824 -13.50 -51.82 -68.92
CA LYS A 824 -14.31 -52.60 -69.89
C LYS A 824 -13.52 -53.76 -70.52
N GLY A 825 -12.20 -53.79 -70.39
CA GLY A 825 -11.33 -54.84 -70.93
C GLY A 825 -10.92 -55.89 -69.90
N ASN A 826 -10.01 -56.79 -70.30
CA ASN A 826 -9.48 -57.84 -69.41
C ASN A 826 -8.69 -57.32 -68.20
N GLY A 827 -8.30 -56.03 -68.21
CA GLY A 827 -7.59 -55.38 -67.09
C GLY A 827 -8.46 -55.16 -65.85
N ALA A 828 -9.80 -55.21 -65.97
CA ALA A 828 -10.70 -55.07 -64.83
C ALA A 828 -10.49 -56.14 -63.76
N ALA A 829 -10.10 -57.36 -64.16
CA ALA A 829 -9.86 -58.48 -63.24
C ALA A 829 -8.68 -58.25 -62.27
N GLU A 830 -7.80 -57.29 -62.55
CA GLU A 830 -6.68 -56.94 -61.65
C GLU A 830 -7.10 -56.03 -60.48
N PHE A 831 -8.34 -55.52 -60.50
CA PHE A 831 -8.86 -54.57 -59.50
C PHE A 831 -9.99 -55.19 -58.69
N SER A 832 -10.05 -54.89 -57.40
CA SER A 832 -11.16 -55.29 -56.55
C SER A 832 -12.47 -54.60 -57.00
N PRO A 833 -13.65 -55.18 -56.71
CA PRO A 833 -14.93 -54.53 -57.05
C PRO A 833 -15.05 -53.10 -56.48
N ALA A 834 -14.45 -52.81 -55.33
CA ALA A 834 -14.42 -51.48 -54.73
C ALA A 834 -13.47 -50.52 -55.47
N GLU A 835 -12.31 -51.00 -55.91
CA GLU A 835 -11.38 -50.24 -56.75
C GLU A 835 -12.03 -49.92 -58.11
N GLN A 836 -12.69 -50.89 -58.75
CA GLN A 836 -13.41 -50.72 -60.01
C GLN A 836 -14.53 -49.67 -59.90
N ARG A 837 -15.34 -49.71 -58.83
CA ARG A 837 -16.40 -48.73 -58.57
C ARG A 837 -15.85 -47.32 -58.38
N SER A 838 -14.75 -47.19 -57.65
CA SER A 838 -14.10 -45.90 -57.39
C SER A 838 -13.51 -45.30 -58.66
N LEU A 839 -12.83 -46.12 -59.47
CA LEU A 839 -12.30 -45.73 -60.78
C LEU A 839 -13.42 -45.35 -61.76
N ALA A 840 -14.50 -46.12 -61.84
CA ALA A 840 -15.67 -45.80 -62.66
C ALA A 840 -16.32 -44.47 -62.26
N THR A 841 -16.37 -44.20 -60.95
CA THR A 841 -16.88 -42.94 -60.42
C THR A 841 -15.95 -41.79 -60.76
N LEU A 842 -14.63 -42.00 -60.70
CA LEU A 842 -13.63 -40.98 -61.05
C LEU A 842 -13.78 -40.59 -62.53
N ALA A 843 -13.88 -41.57 -63.42
CA ALA A 843 -14.12 -41.33 -64.85
C ALA A 843 -15.38 -40.48 -65.08
N ARG A 844 -16.48 -40.79 -64.38
CA ARG A 844 -17.73 -40.03 -64.48
C ARG A 844 -17.59 -38.60 -63.96
N VAL A 845 -16.90 -38.40 -62.83
CA VAL A 845 -16.65 -37.08 -62.24
C VAL A 845 -15.79 -36.22 -63.17
N MET A 846 -14.79 -36.82 -63.84
CA MET A 846 -13.92 -36.10 -64.77
C MET A 846 -14.65 -35.56 -66.00
N VAL A 847 -15.72 -36.22 -66.47
CA VAL A 847 -16.52 -35.80 -67.64
C VAL A 847 -17.71 -34.90 -67.25
N GLY A 848 -18.03 -34.80 -65.96
CA GLY A 848 -19.11 -33.96 -65.43
C GLY A 848 -18.87 -32.44 -65.60
N ASN A 849 -19.95 -31.66 -65.56
CA ASN A 849 -19.94 -30.24 -65.96
C ASN A 849 -19.52 -29.23 -64.86
N THR A 850 -18.72 -29.63 -63.86
CA THR A 850 -18.30 -28.72 -62.77
C THR A 850 -16.85 -28.93 -62.37
N LYS A 851 -16.14 -27.83 -62.06
CA LYS A 851 -14.84 -27.83 -61.36
C LYS A 851 -15.05 -28.13 -59.87
N ASP A 852 -15.71 -29.24 -59.55
CA ASP A 852 -15.96 -29.64 -58.17
C ASP A 852 -14.77 -30.43 -57.64
N GLY A 853 -13.80 -29.70 -57.08
CA GLY A 853 -12.64 -30.31 -56.42
C GLY A 853 -12.99 -31.17 -55.23
N ARG A 854 -14.17 -30.97 -54.63
CA ARG A 854 -14.64 -31.81 -53.53
C ARG A 854 -15.06 -33.19 -54.05
N ALA A 855 -15.73 -33.26 -55.20
CA ALA A 855 -16.10 -34.53 -55.83
C ALA A 855 -14.86 -35.33 -56.23
N VAL A 856 -13.89 -34.70 -56.91
CA VAL A 856 -12.61 -35.34 -57.30
C VAL A 856 -11.86 -35.84 -56.07
N ARG A 857 -11.70 -34.99 -55.05
CA ARG A 857 -11.06 -35.36 -53.78
C ARG A 857 -11.75 -36.54 -53.12
N ASN A 858 -13.08 -36.54 -53.03
CA ASN A 858 -13.83 -37.62 -52.40
C ASN A 858 -13.65 -38.94 -53.14
N THR A 859 -13.60 -38.92 -54.47
CA THR A 859 -13.38 -40.14 -55.25
C THR A 859 -11.95 -40.65 -55.14
N LEU A 860 -10.94 -39.76 -55.12
CA LEU A 860 -9.55 -40.16 -54.87
C LEU A 860 -9.35 -40.73 -53.47
N LEU A 861 -10.04 -40.18 -52.46
CA LEU A 861 -10.08 -40.75 -51.11
C LEU A 861 -10.78 -42.10 -51.07
N ALA A 862 -11.85 -42.30 -51.83
CA ALA A 862 -12.53 -43.58 -51.95
C ALA A 862 -11.62 -44.64 -52.61
N LEU A 863 -10.86 -44.25 -53.63
CA LEU A 863 -9.88 -45.11 -54.28
C LEU A 863 -8.71 -45.47 -53.34
N ASP A 864 -8.16 -44.49 -52.63
CA ASP A 864 -7.14 -44.69 -51.58
C ASP A 864 -7.64 -45.68 -50.51
N SER A 865 -8.87 -45.51 -50.05
CA SER A 865 -9.51 -46.44 -49.10
C SER A 865 -9.65 -47.86 -49.69
N ALA A 866 -10.10 -47.99 -50.93
CA ALA A 866 -10.29 -49.29 -51.59
C ALA A 866 -8.97 -50.05 -51.83
N ILE A 867 -7.88 -49.32 -52.11
CA ILE A 867 -6.56 -49.92 -52.24
C ILE A 867 -6.09 -50.44 -50.88
N ARG A 868 -6.28 -49.65 -49.81
CA ARG A 868 -5.84 -49.99 -48.45
C ARG A 868 -6.63 -51.14 -47.81
N THR A 869 -7.90 -51.33 -48.15
CA THR A 869 -8.68 -52.48 -47.66
C THR A 869 -8.20 -53.81 -48.24
N THR A 870 -7.68 -53.79 -49.47
CA THR A 870 -7.23 -54.99 -50.18
C THR A 870 -5.87 -55.51 -49.68
N GLN A 871 -5.06 -54.66 -49.02
CA GLN A 871 -3.75 -55.03 -48.46
C GLN A 871 -3.57 -54.40 -47.07
N PRO A 872 -3.94 -55.09 -45.98
CA PRO A 872 -3.86 -54.52 -44.65
C PRO A 872 -2.41 -54.46 -44.14
N SER A 873 -1.97 -53.27 -43.71
CA SER A 873 -0.78 -53.13 -42.85
C SER A 873 -1.13 -53.50 -41.41
N PHE A 874 -0.23 -54.18 -40.72
CA PHE A 874 -0.39 -54.55 -39.30
C PHE A 874 0.41 -53.58 -38.41
N ALA A 875 -0.29 -52.78 -37.60
CA ALA A 875 0.34 -51.77 -36.74
C ALA A 875 0.63 -52.30 -35.33
N LEU A 876 -0.33 -53.04 -34.76
CA LEU A 876 -0.26 -53.48 -33.37
C LEU A 876 -0.85 -54.88 -33.24
N ALA A 877 -0.14 -55.77 -32.57
CA ALA A 877 -0.67 -57.05 -32.14
C ALA A 877 -0.77 -57.11 -30.61
N LEU A 878 -1.95 -57.47 -30.13
CA LEU A 878 -2.27 -57.67 -28.72
C LEU A 878 -2.58 -59.14 -28.48
N ASP A 879 -1.76 -59.79 -27.67
CA ASP A 879 -1.87 -61.20 -27.36
C ASP A 879 -1.68 -61.41 -25.85
N GLY A 880 -2.65 -62.02 -25.17
CA GLY A 880 -2.58 -62.17 -23.71
C GLY A 880 -2.48 -60.86 -22.90
N VAL A 881 -2.91 -59.71 -23.44
CA VAL A 881 -2.86 -58.42 -22.73
C VAL A 881 -4.10 -58.23 -21.86
N ARG A 882 -3.92 -58.16 -20.54
CA ARG A 882 -5.04 -58.13 -19.59
C ARG A 882 -5.74 -56.76 -19.55
N GLU A 883 -5.01 -55.67 -19.43
CA GLU A 883 -5.56 -54.31 -19.46
C GLU A 883 -4.87 -53.50 -20.55
N ALA A 884 -5.61 -52.99 -21.53
CA ALA A 884 -5.07 -52.16 -22.60
C ALA A 884 -5.83 -50.83 -22.69
N THR A 885 -5.10 -49.71 -22.70
CA THR A 885 -5.64 -48.36 -22.80
C THR A 885 -4.94 -47.62 -23.94
N LEU A 886 -5.67 -47.33 -25.00
CA LEU A 886 -5.19 -46.58 -26.15
C LEU A 886 -5.99 -45.28 -26.22
N ILE A 887 -5.33 -44.14 -25.99
CA ILE A 887 -5.96 -42.82 -25.97
C ILE A 887 -5.24 -41.84 -26.91
N ASP A 888 -5.99 -41.11 -27.74
CA ASP A 888 -5.47 -40.05 -28.62
C ASP A 888 -4.36 -40.53 -29.59
N ASN A 889 -4.39 -41.80 -30.01
CA ASN A 889 -3.38 -42.35 -30.93
C ASN A 889 -3.82 -42.32 -32.39
N ARG A 890 -2.84 -42.29 -33.29
CA ARG A 890 -3.04 -42.50 -34.73
C ARG A 890 -2.33 -43.76 -35.19
N LEU A 891 -3.08 -44.80 -35.53
CA LEU A 891 -2.57 -46.09 -35.97
C LEU A 891 -2.88 -46.27 -37.45
N ARG A 892 -1.88 -46.06 -38.30
CA ARG A 892 -1.94 -46.38 -39.72
C ARG A 892 -1.55 -47.85 -39.90
N GLY A 893 -2.55 -48.70 -39.69
CA GLY A 893 -2.51 -50.16 -39.75
C GLY A 893 -3.62 -50.75 -38.87
N ARG A 894 -3.94 -52.04 -39.09
CA ARG A 894 -4.90 -52.80 -38.30
C ARG A 894 -4.31 -53.24 -36.97
N ILE A 895 -5.20 -53.43 -35.99
CA ILE A 895 -4.90 -54.06 -34.70
C ILE A 895 -5.30 -55.53 -34.78
N SER A 896 -4.34 -56.43 -34.56
CA SER A 896 -4.62 -57.86 -34.35
C SER A 896 -4.85 -58.12 -32.86
N ILE A 897 -5.90 -58.87 -32.53
CA ILE A 897 -6.25 -59.19 -31.14
C ILE A 897 -6.28 -60.69 -30.88
N PHE A 898 -5.87 -61.05 -29.66
CA PHE A 898 -5.71 -62.42 -29.17
C PHE A 898 -4.78 -63.25 -30.06
N GLY A 899 -3.66 -62.65 -30.43
CA GLY A 899 -2.64 -63.29 -31.25
C GLY A 899 -2.14 -62.40 -32.38
N GLU A 900 -1.00 -62.79 -32.94
CA GLU A 900 -0.49 -62.22 -34.17
C GLU A 900 -1.28 -62.80 -35.36
N ALA A 901 -1.86 -61.94 -36.20
CA ALA A 901 -2.64 -62.40 -37.34
C ALA A 901 -1.74 -62.75 -38.52
N SER A 902 -1.87 -63.98 -39.02
CA SER A 902 -1.34 -64.33 -40.34
C SER A 902 -2.32 -63.88 -41.43
N ILE A 903 -3.60 -64.17 -41.28
CA ILE A 903 -4.68 -63.71 -42.17
C ILE A 903 -5.89 -63.39 -41.31
N PHE A 904 -6.61 -62.30 -41.60
CA PHE A 904 -7.86 -62.04 -40.91
C PHE A 904 -9.00 -62.84 -41.56
N PRO A 905 -9.71 -63.73 -40.82
CA PRO A 905 -10.83 -64.48 -41.37
C PRO A 905 -12.03 -63.55 -41.60
N ASP A 906 -12.53 -63.49 -42.84
CA ASP A 906 -13.80 -62.84 -43.16
C ASP A 906 -14.95 -63.80 -42.81
N LEU A 907 -15.95 -63.30 -42.07
CA LEU A 907 -17.14 -64.07 -41.73
C LEU A 907 -18.24 -63.74 -42.72
N ASP A 908 -18.59 -64.69 -43.59
CA ASP A 908 -19.72 -64.52 -44.52
C ASP A 908 -21.08 -64.53 -43.79
N GLU A 909 -22.17 -64.18 -44.48
CA GLU A 909 -23.50 -64.10 -43.86
C GLU A 909 -23.95 -65.43 -43.21
N ASN A 910 -23.61 -66.57 -43.80
CA ASN A 910 -23.96 -67.89 -43.26
C ASN A 910 -23.11 -68.21 -42.02
N GLN A 911 -21.82 -67.91 -42.05
CA GLN A 911 -20.90 -68.07 -40.93
C GLN A 911 -21.31 -67.18 -39.76
N ARG A 912 -21.70 -65.91 -40.01
CA ARG A 912 -22.20 -65.00 -38.97
C ARG A 912 -23.48 -65.52 -38.31
N LYS A 913 -24.47 -65.98 -39.10
CA LYS A 913 -25.72 -66.58 -38.57
C LYS A 913 -25.47 -67.85 -37.76
N ARG A 914 -24.61 -68.74 -38.27
CA ARG A 914 -24.27 -69.99 -37.57
C ARG A 914 -23.51 -69.73 -36.28
N LEU A 915 -22.57 -68.79 -36.30
CA LEU A 915 -21.83 -68.36 -35.11
C LEU A 915 -22.76 -67.72 -34.08
N GLY A 916 -23.66 -66.82 -34.51
CA GLY A 916 -24.67 -66.22 -33.66
C GLY A 916 -25.61 -67.25 -33.02
N GLY A 917 -26.07 -68.23 -33.80
CA GLY A 917 -26.85 -69.36 -33.30
C GLY A 917 -26.09 -70.23 -32.30
N ALA A 918 -24.83 -70.55 -32.57
CA ALA A 918 -23.98 -71.34 -31.67
C ALA A 918 -23.71 -70.60 -30.34
N ILE A 919 -23.56 -69.28 -30.38
CA ILE A 919 -23.44 -68.43 -29.17
C ILE A 919 -24.76 -68.42 -28.40
N ALA A 920 -25.90 -68.20 -29.07
CA ALA A 920 -27.22 -68.20 -28.43
C ALA A 920 -27.59 -69.55 -27.79
N GLN A 921 -27.08 -70.66 -28.33
CA GLN A 921 -27.27 -72.01 -27.80
C GLN A 921 -26.22 -72.40 -26.74
N GLY A 922 -25.22 -71.56 -26.49
CA GLY A 922 -24.13 -71.82 -25.54
C GLY A 922 -23.11 -72.86 -26.01
N GLU A 923 -23.10 -73.23 -27.29
CA GLU A 923 -22.09 -74.12 -27.88
C GLU A 923 -20.73 -73.41 -28.04
N VAL A 924 -20.78 -72.11 -28.34
CA VAL A 924 -19.66 -71.17 -28.24
C VAL A 924 -19.95 -70.25 -27.04
N SER A 925 -19.05 -70.21 -26.07
CA SER A 925 -19.16 -69.35 -24.89
C SER A 925 -18.08 -68.27 -24.91
N PHE A 926 -18.38 -67.09 -24.37
CA PHE A 926 -17.37 -66.06 -24.17
C PHE A 926 -16.49 -66.39 -22.96
N ASP A 927 -15.18 -66.16 -23.09
CA ASP A 927 -14.18 -66.32 -22.04
C ASP A 927 -13.64 -64.93 -21.66
N PRO A 928 -14.37 -64.17 -20.81
CA PRO A 928 -14.04 -62.79 -20.49
C PRO A 928 -12.76 -62.68 -19.67
N PHE A 929 -11.86 -61.79 -20.07
CA PHE A 929 -10.68 -61.44 -19.28
C PHE A 929 -10.29 -59.97 -19.43
N GLY A 930 -10.09 -59.28 -18.31
CA GLY A 930 -9.49 -57.96 -18.29
C GLY A 930 -10.28 -56.87 -19.05
N SER A 931 -9.60 -55.83 -19.54
CA SER A 931 -10.26 -54.69 -20.19
C SER A 931 -9.49 -54.09 -21.37
N LEU A 932 -10.23 -53.53 -22.33
CA LEU A 932 -9.70 -52.74 -23.43
C LEU A 932 -10.45 -51.40 -23.52
N ILE A 933 -9.72 -50.29 -23.45
CA ILE A 933 -10.20 -48.93 -23.65
C ILE A 933 -9.57 -48.37 -24.93
N LEU A 934 -10.41 -48.03 -25.89
CA LEU A 934 -10.06 -47.30 -27.10
C LEU A 934 -10.77 -45.94 -27.04
N GLU A 935 -10.03 -44.86 -26.84
CA GLU A 935 -10.59 -43.51 -26.78
C GLU A 935 -9.90 -42.50 -27.71
N ARG A 936 -10.67 -41.76 -28.51
CA ARG A 936 -10.17 -40.69 -29.40
C ARG A 936 -9.04 -41.12 -30.36
N ASN A 937 -8.96 -42.40 -30.70
CA ASN A 937 -7.96 -42.90 -31.64
C ASN A 937 -8.43 -42.76 -33.09
N VAL A 938 -7.47 -42.78 -34.02
CA VAL A 938 -7.69 -42.96 -35.46
C VAL A 938 -6.99 -44.24 -35.90
N PHE A 939 -7.72 -45.28 -36.29
CA PHE A 939 -7.12 -46.56 -36.68
C PHE A 939 -7.89 -47.27 -37.81
N GLN A 940 -7.19 -48.17 -38.52
CA GLN A 940 -7.71 -48.89 -39.69
C GLN A 940 -8.45 -50.17 -39.33
N GLY A 941 -9.01 -50.29 -38.12
CA GLY A 941 -9.77 -51.46 -37.70
C GLY A 941 -9.06 -52.41 -36.73
N MET A 942 -9.86 -53.29 -36.12
CA MET A 942 -9.44 -54.25 -35.09
C MET A 942 -10.08 -55.60 -35.37
N ARG A 943 -9.28 -56.67 -35.47
CA ARG A 943 -9.76 -58.00 -35.86
C ARG A 943 -9.05 -59.12 -35.10
N PHE A 944 -9.80 -60.15 -34.74
CA PHE A 944 -9.26 -61.42 -34.23
C PHE A 944 -8.18 -62.01 -35.15
N SER A 945 -7.15 -62.59 -34.55
CA SER A 945 -6.19 -63.47 -35.24
C SER A 945 -6.89 -64.72 -35.80
N ASP A 946 -6.29 -65.32 -36.85
CA ASP A 946 -6.72 -66.62 -37.38
C ASP A 946 -6.68 -67.72 -36.33
N SER A 947 -5.71 -67.68 -35.41
CA SER A 947 -5.64 -68.61 -34.28
C SER A 947 -6.79 -68.45 -33.29
N ALA A 948 -7.24 -67.24 -33.00
CA ALA A 948 -8.28 -66.99 -32.00
C ALA A 948 -9.68 -67.41 -32.45
N LEU A 949 -9.98 -67.30 -33.75
CA LEU A 949 -11.29 -67.67 -34.31
C LEU A 949 -11.36 -69.12 -34.82
N LYS A 950 -10.23 -69.83 -34.87
CA LYS A 950 -10.11 -71.15 -35.50
C LYS A 950 -11.20 -72.14 -35.05
N ASP A 951 -11.39 -72.29 -33.74
CA ASP A 951 -12.33 -73.27 -33.18
C ASP A 951 -13.79 -72.76 -33.23
N ALA A 952 -14.00 -71.48 -32.89
CA ALA A 952 -15.32 -70.86 -32.86
C ALA A 952 -15.97 -70.77 -34.25
N VAL A 953 -15.19 -70.61 -35.32
CA VAL A 953 -15.71 -70.48 -36.70
C VAL A 953 -15.56 -71.78 -37.49
N GLY A 954 -14.53 -72.58 -37.22
CA GLY A 954 -14.31 -73.85 -37.90
C GLY A 954 -15.23 -74.98 -37.40
N ALA A 955 -15.42 -75.08 -36.08
CA ALA A 955 -16.21 -76.13 -35.44
C ALA A 955 -17.53 -75.63 -34.83
N PHE A 956 -17.74 -74.31 -34.74
CA PHE A 956 -18.89 -73.68 -34.07
C PHE A 956 -19.06 -74.14 -32.62
N LYS A 957 -17.94 -74.41 -31.92
CA LYS A 957 -17.90 -74.84 -30.52
C LYS A 957 -16.70 -74.25 -29.80
N GLY A 958 -16.76 -74.22 -28.47
CA GLY A 958 -15.61 -73.90 -27.61
C GLY A 958 -15.74 -72.54 -26.92
N LYS A 959 -14.59 -71.92 -26.67
CA LYS A 959 -14.49 -70.66 -25.93
C LYS A 959 -13.89 -69.58 -26.82
N LEU A 960 -14.56 -68.45 -26.91
CA LEU A 960 -14.08 -67.29 -27.65
C LEU A 960 -13.50 -66.26 -26.65
N PRO A 961 -12.22 -65.88 -26.77
CA PRO A 961 -11.64 -64.86 -25.90
C PRO A 961 -12.31 -63.51 -26.14
N VAL A 962 -12.73 -62.84 -25.07
CA VAL A 962 -13.28 -61.49 -25.10
C VAL A 962 -12.74 -60.70 -23.91
N TRP A 963 -12.75 -59.36 -23.98
CA TRP A 963 -12.47 -58.57 -22.78
C TRP A 963 -13.67 -58.59 -21.83
N GLU A 964 -13.45 -58.56 -20.52
CA GLU A 964 -14.56 -58.43 -19.55
C GLU A 964 -15.25 -57.07 -19.71
N TYR A 965 -14.44 -56.03 -19.93
CA TYR A 965 -14.89 -54.67 -20.22
C TYR A 965 -14.25 -54.13 -21.50
N LEU A 966 -15.07 -53.83 -22.50
CA LEU A 966 -14.63 -53.20 -23.74
C LEU A 966 -15.27 -51.81 -23.87
N GLN A 967 -14.45 -50.76 -23.84
CA GLN A 967 -14.88 -49.40 -24.12
C GLN A 967 -14.28 -48.92 -25.45
N VAL A 968 -15.14 -48.56 -26.39
CA VAL A 968 -14.76 -47.98 -27.67
C VAL A 968 -15.47 -46.64 -27.77
N SER A 969 -14.76 -45.54 -27.47
CA SER A 969 -15.37 -44.21 -27.38
C SER A 969 -14.68 -43.12 -28.22
N ASN A 970 -15.45 -42.36 -28.98
CA ASN A 970 -14.98 -41.19 -29.73
C ASN A 970 -13.84 -41.46 -30.74
N ASN A 971 -13.70 -42.69 -31.21
CA ASN A 971 -12.67 -43.05 -32.19
C ASN A 971 -13.12 -42.74 -33.62
N ARG A 972 -12.16 -42.63 -34.54
CA ARG A 972 -12.37 -42.67 -35.98
C ARG A 972 -11.81 -43.97 -36.53
N ILE A 973 -12.70 -44.82 -37.05
CA ILE A 973 -12.37 -46.16 -37.52
C ILE A 973 -12.52 -46.21 -39.04
N GLU A 974 -11.47 -46.64 -39.71
CA GLU A 974 -11.30 -46.52 -41.16
C GLU A 974 -11.28 -47.87 -41.88
N SER A 975 -11.99 -48.91 -41.39
CA SER A 975 -12.12 -50.24 -42.03
C SER A 975 -13.56 -50.77 -42.01
N ASP A 976 -13.79 -51.78 -42.84
CA ASP A 976 -14.93 -52.69 -42.82
C ASP A 976 -14.58 -54.01 -42.08
N GLN A 977 -15.61 -54.74 -41.63
CA GLN A 977 -15.49 -56.07 -41.01
C GLN A 977 -14.65 -56.14 -39.72
N ASP A 978 -14.79 -55.15 -38.84
CA ASP A 978 -14.12 -55.15 -37.54
C ASP A 978 -14.74 -56.13 -36.53
N HIS A 979 -13.93 -56.59 -35.58
CA HIS A 979 -14.35 -57.44 -34.47
C HIS A 979 -14.16 -56.69 -33.14
N TYR A 980 -15.25 -56.55 -32.38
CA TYR A 980 -15.27 -55.88 -31.07
C TYR A 980 -15.71 -56.87 -29.98
N PRO A 981 -14.78 -57.66 -29.43
CA PRO A 981 -15.12 -58.70 -28.47
C PRO A 981 -15.02 -58.20 -27.02
N GLY A 982 -16.17 -58.05 -26.36
CA GLY A 982 -16.22 -57.74 -24.94
C GLY A 982 -17.53 -58.17 -24.29
N SER A 983 -17.47 -58.86 -23.14
CA SER A 983 -18.66 -59.31 -22.40
C SER A 983 -19.53 -58.12 -21.98
N ASN A 984 -18.92 -57.05 -21.43
CA ASN A 984 -19.58 -55.76 -21.20
C ASN A 984 -19.02 -54.69 -22.14
N CYS A 985 -19.78 -54.34 -23.18
CA CYS A 985 -19.33 -53.45 -24.25
C CYS A 985 -20.02 -52.07 -24.20
N ALA A 986 -19.22 -51.00 -24.15
CA ALA A 986 -19.66 -49.62 -24.32
C ALA A 986 -19.07 -49.04 -25.63
N PHE A 987 -19.92 -48.89 -26.65
CA PHE A 987 -19.54 -48.40 -27.96
C PHE A 987 -20.18 -47.04 -28.21
N THR A 988 -19.45 -45.93 -28.03
CA THR A 988 -20.05 -44.58 -27.99
C THR A 988 -19.30 -43.51 -28.79
N GLY A 989 -20.02 -42.61 -29.46
CA GLY A 989 -19.39 -41.43 -30.08
C GLY A 989 -18.42 -41.71 -31.26
N ASN A 990 -18.31 -42.96 -31.73
CA ASN A 990 -17.35 -43.32 -32.77
C ASN A 990 -17.83 -42.89 -34.15
N ARG A 991 -16.88 -42.55 -35.01
CA ARG A 991 -17.09 -42.25 -36.42
C ARG A 991 -16.54 -43.36 -37.30
N LEU A 992 -17.42 -44.01 -38.04
CA LEU A 992 -17.11 -45.13 -38.93
C LEU A 992 -17.10 -44.64 -40.38
N ASN A 993 -15.98 -44.84 -41.07
CA ASN A 993 -15.76 -44.31 -42.43
C ASN A 993 -15.33 -45.43 -43.41
N GLN A 994 -16.22 -46.34 -43.83
CA GLN A 994 -16.07 -47.27 -44.98
C GLN A 994 -17.42 -47.91 -45.38
N ASP A 995 -17.55 -48.49 -46.58
CA ASP A 995 -18.82 -48.96 -47.17
C ASP A 995 -19.31 -50.37 -46.70
N ASP A 996 -20.64 -50.57 -46.70
CA ASP A 996 -21.44 -51.80 -46.48
C ASP A 996 -21.56 -52.38 -45.03
N HIS A 997 -20.48 -52.78 -44.36
CA HIS A 997 -20.53 -53.48 -43.06
C HIS A 997 -19.53 -52.93 -42.04
N ALA A 998 -20.00 -52.46 -40.89
CA ALA A 998 -19.16 -51.86 -39.84
C ALA A 998 -18.40 -52.88 -38.99
N GLY A 999 -18.87 -54.13 -38.92
CA GLY A 999 -18.25 -55.18 -38.10
C GLY A 999 -19.24 -55.89 -37.18
N ILE A 1000 -18.70 -56.65 -36.23
CA ILE A 1000 -19.44 -57.47 -35.26
C ILE A 1000 -18.97 -57.15 -33.84
N VAL A 1001 -19.92 -56.86 -32.96
CA VAL A 1001 -19.75 -56.82 -31.51
C VAL A 1001 -20.09 -58.21 -30.95
N PHE A 1002 -19.14 -58.83 -30.25
CA PHE A 1002 -19.33 -60.09 -29.53
C PHE A 1002 -19.45 -59.76 -28.04
N SER A 1003 -20.65 -59.86 -27.47
CA SER A 1003 -20.91 -59.37 -26.11
C SER A 1003 -22.13 -60.02 -25.46
N ASP A 1004 -22.08 -60.17 -24.12
CA ASP A 1004 -23.25 -60.53 -23.30
C ASP A 1004 -24.12 -59.30 -22.97
N GLN A 1005 -23.50 -58.12 -22.90
CA GLN A 1005 -24.15 -56.83 -22.71
C GLN A 1005 -23.50 -55.75 -23.58
N ALA A 1006 -24.30 -54.99 -24.33
CA ALA A 1006 -23.81 -53.93 -25.19
C ALA A 1006 -24.66 -52.65 -25.12
N LYS A 1007 -23.98 -51.50 -25.02
CA LYS A 1007 -24.56 -50.16 -25.20
C LYS A 1007 -23.93 -49.48 -26.40
N ILE A 1008 -24.74 -49.09 -27.37
CA ILE A 1008 -24.31 -48.49 -28.63
C ILE A 1008 -24.98 -47.12 -28.79
N ILE A 1009 -24.24 -46.05 -28.48
CA ILE A 1009 -24.83 -44.69 -28.33
C ILE A 1009 -24.06 -43.64 -29.12
N GLY A 1010 -24.76 -42.81 -29.90
CA GLY A 1010 -24.19 -41.61 -30.52
C GLY A 1010 -23.05 -41.90 -31.51
N ASN A 1011 -23.03 -43.07 -32.15
CA ASN A 1011 -22.04 -43.43 -33.16
C ASN A 1011 -22.57 -43.02 -34.54
N PHE A 1012 -21.70 -42.50 -35.39
CA PHE A 1012 -22.10 -41.90 -36.64
C PHE A 1012 -21.33 -42.47 -37.83
N SER A 1013 -22.01 -42.49 -38.97
CA SER A 1013 -21.42 -42.86 -40.24
C SER A 1013 -21.87 -41.94 -41.36
N SER A 1014 -21.01 -41.78 -42.38
CA SER A 1014 -21.32 -40.96 -43.55
C SER A 1014 -22.28 -41.62 -44.55
N ALA A 1015 -22.41 -42.96 -44.53
CA ALA A 1015 -23.41 -43.72 -45.30
C ALA A 1015 -24.09 -44.79 -44.43
N GLU A 1016 -25.12 -45.47 -44.94
CA GLU A 1016 -25.84 -46.51 -44.19
C GLU A 1016 -24.95 -47.73 -43.96
N PHE A 1017 -24.66 -48.07 -42.70
CA PHE A 1017 -23.89 -49.27 -42.33
C PHE A 1017 -24.62 -50.15 -41.35
N SER A 1018 -24.26 -51.43 -41.33
CA SER A 1018 -24.75 -52.38 -40.33
C SER A 1018 -23.63 -52.76 -39.36
N LEU A 1019 -23.86 -52.53 -38.06
CA LEU A 1019 -23.07 -53.09 -36.96
C LEU A 1019 -23.85 -54.26 -36.39
N PHE A 1020 -23.25 -55.43 -36.42
CA PHE A 1020 -23.87 -56.67 -35.95
C PHE A 1020 -23.56 -56.89 -34.48
N VAL A 1021 -24.51 -57.43 -33.71
CA VAL A 1021 -24.31 -57.77 -32.30
C VAL A 1021 -24.67 -59.24 -32.10
N SER A 1022 -23.75 -59.99 -31.51
CA SER A 1022 -23.93 -61.40 -31.19
C SER A 1022 -23.77 -61.62 -29.69
N GLY A 1023 -24.71 -62.36 -29.10
CA GLY A 1023 -24.74 -62.69 -27.67
C GLY A 1023 -25.75 -61.89 -26.84
N THR A 1024 -26.31 -60.79 -27.36
CA THR A 1024 -27.24 -59.93 -26.60
C THR A 1024 -28.08 -59.00 -27.49
N ASP A 1025 -29.16 -58.45 -26.93
CA ASP A 1025 -29.91 -57.34 -27.51
C ASP A 1025 -29.32 -56.00 -27.02
N PRO A 1026 -28.74 -55.16 -27.89
CA PRO A 1026 -28.04 -53.95 -27.47
C PRO A 1026 -29.01 -52.80 -27.11
N GLU A 1027 -28.61 -51.95 -26.15
CA GLU A 1027 -29.23 -50.64 -25.96
C GLU A 1027 -28.73 -49.66 -27.04
N VAL A 1028 -29.63 -49.11 -27.86
CA VAL A 1028 -29.26 -48.30 -29.03
C VAL A 1028 -29.89 -46.90 -28.96
N PHE A 1029 -29.07 -45.84 -29.02
CA PHE A 1029 -29.57 -44.46 -29.00
C PHE A 1029 -28.75 -43.49 -29.87
N GLY A 1030 -29.41 -42.67 -30.68
CA GLY A 1030 -28.76 -41.52 -31.36
C GLY A 1030 -27.71 -41.85 -32.43
N ASN A 1031 -27.80 -43.01 -33.10
CA ASN A 1031 -26.74 -43.49 -34.01
C ASN A 1031 -26.88 -43.09 -35.50
N GLY A 1032 -27.75 -42.13 -35.84
CA GLY A 1032 -27.89 -41.61 -37.20
C GLY A 1032 -28.07 -42.70 -38.28
N ASN A 1033 -27.13 -42.74 -39.24
CA ASN A 1033 -27.13 -43.70 -40.37
C ASN A 1033 -26.56 -45.09 -40.03
N LEU A 1034 -26.13 -45.34 -38.79
CA LEU A 1034 -25.63 -46.65 -38.37
C LEU A 1034 -26.81 -47.52 -37.90
N ARG A 1035 -27.06 -48.62 -38.61
CA ARG A 1035 -28.04 -49.64 -38.24
C ARG A 1035 -27.39 -50.70 -37.35
N VAL A 1036 -27.92 -50.88 -36.14
CA VAL A 1036 -27.49 -51.95 -35.24
C VAL A 1036 -28.42 -53.15 -35.44
N ARG A 1037 -27.88 -54.35 -35.71
CA ARG A 1037 -28.67 -55.56 -35.97
C ARG A 1037 -28.21 -56.71 -35.06
N PRO A 1038 -29.11 -57.44 -34.39
CA PRO A 1038 -28.75 -58.72 -33.78
C PRO A 1038 -28.43 -59.76 -34.87
N LEU A 1039 -27.51 -60.68 -34.58
CA LEU A 1039 -27.08 -61.77 -35.48
C LEU A 1039 -27.89 -63.05 -35.34
#